data_AF-A0A9D1XWA1-F1
#
_entry.id   AF-A0A9D1XWA1-F1
#
_cell.length_a   1.000
_cell.length_b   1.000
_cell.length_c   1.000
_cell.angle_alpha   90.00
_cell.angle_beta   90.00
_cell.angle_gamma   90.00
#
_symmetry.space_group_name_H-M   'P 1'
#
loop_
_entity.id
_entity.type
_entity.pdbx_description
1 polymer ?
#
loop_
_entity_poly.entity_id
_entity_poly.type
_entity_poly.pdbx_seq_one_letter_code
_entity_poly.pdbx_strand_id
1 'polypeptide(L)'
;MQTRTSAGQIFPYPASGDLVEENPPYFCWLREPETNEYRVEVADLDGNIIWQAVTDRNYIVPERAFPAGRYRWNLWCGDNERGWYDFTIADNAVEFIRPRAREVFDKVPANIHPRHLFYKSDIAAMLDEKSAELETLRRNISLALSRPLPEPPKYHKDKNAVEYREYFGAYRDWCDRDMVACALGWAILDDRAAGEKARELLLTICDWNPLGPTSLVYPWNDEIGLSNARCLPSVYDLIYDLLTEQQRYLVEKTIEAYASQCEERLTKLDFPQNPGNSHSGRIPAYLGEAAMILKDSKYINQEILVRWLELALDIYGSIFPFYGTPDGGWAEGVFYATSYTRWYIPFFMAVERFAGVRFLDRPFYQRVIHYFMHFAPPERENHPFCDGYWCNSDDEEWPGFFAQNPYRFYAERFGPARAVELSHKYAAPRIFKLHLLDIFIPAGKVPESHLTGEPSAIGNFSKAGFVSCQTNVSDQSDNTALLIRASRYGSASHQHADQGSFALIKNNVTLITPSGYFGRAYGTRHHREWTRTTQAHNCVLVDGVGQLPSSHTDVGVFTECRRGDDGVFHVAVDLSQAYPMLRGYTRKFEFDGRELLIIDDIESDKPCKISWLLHTLSRPILTGDGRLKLSHKGQGFLLTPSDRFISVDITDQFAVDVNDGVADNVSVSLPKQYHVNYGTSESCKHKIRVLIELM
;
A
#
# COMPACT_ATOMS: atom_id res chain seq x y z
N MET A 1 9.49 16.20 -23.40
CA MET A 1 9.49 16.14 -21.92
C MET A 1 8.54 15.04 -21.50
N GLN A 2 8.93 14.24 -20.51
CA GLN A 2 8.15 13.13 -19.96
C GLN A 2 7.21 13.65 -18.85
N THR A 3 6.17 14.38 -19.22
CA THR A 3 5.24 15.02 -18.27
C THR A 3 3.99 14.17 -18.07
N ARG A 4 3.70 13.80 -16.82
CA ARG A 4 2.49 13.06 -16.44
C ARG A 4 1.24 13.92 -16.66
N THR A 5 0.16 13.29 -17.09
CA THR A 5 -1.16 13.91 -17.30
C THR A 5 -2.23 13.33 -16.39
N SER A 6 -1.91 12.29 -15.61
CA SER A 6 -2.82 11.72 -14.61
C SER A 6 -2.07 11.17 -13.40
N ALA A 7 -2.79 11.03 -12.29
CA ALA A 7 -2.25 10.43 -11.06
C ALA A 7 -1.88 8.95 -11.19
N GLY A 8 -2.54 8.25 -12.13
CA GLY A 8 -2.34 6.82 -12.33
C GLY A 8 -1.08 6.48 -13.12
N GLN A 9 -0.51 7.46 -13.83
CA GLN A 9 0.61 7.22 -14.73
C GLN A 9 1.91 6.91 -13.98
N ILE A 10 2.70 6.00 -14.56
CA ILE A 10 4.02 5.63 -14.06
C ILE A 10 4.95 6.84 -13.95
N PHE A 11 5.93 6.75 -13.05
CA PHE A 11 7.04 7.70 -13.01
C PHE A 11 8.16 7.16 -13.90
N PRO A 12 8.68 7.95 -14.87
CA PRO A 12 9.86 7.57 -15.62
C PRO A 12 11.02 7.23 -14.69
N TYR A 13 11.75 6.17 -15.03
CA TYR A 13 12.83 5.63 -14.19
C TYR A 13 13.89 4.92 -15.04
N PRO A 14 15.19 5.00 -14.70
CA PRO A 14 15.77 5.89 -13.68
C PRO A 14 15.62 7.36 -14.04
N ALA A 15 15.27 8.21 -13.07
CA ALA A 15 15.25 9.65 -13.28
C ALA A 15 16.69 10.20 -13.26
N SER A 16 16.91 11.37 -13.86
CA SER A 16 18.25 11.97 -13.88
C SER A 16 18.76 12.21 -12.45
N GLY A 17 19.94 11.68 -12.14
CA GLY A 17 20.57 11.74 -10.82
C GLY A 17 20.16 10.64 -9.85
N ASP A 18 19.30 9.68 -10.25
CA ASP A 18 18.92 8.58 -9.36
C ASP A 18 20.13 7.69 -9.02
N LEU A 19 20.20 7.31 -7.74
CA LEU A 19 20.97 6.16 -7.27
C LEU A 19 20.08 4.92 -7.33
N VAL A 20 20.47 3.96 -8.15
CA VAL A 20 19.75 2.71 -8.42
C VAL A 20 20.38 1.58 -7.60
N GLU A 21 19.54 0.87 -6.85
CA GLU A 21 19.95 -0.22 -5.94
C GLU A 21 19.37 -1.59 -6.37
N GLU A 22 18.84 -1.69 -7.59
CA GLU A 22 18.41 -2.94 -8.24
C GLU A 22 19.18 -3.08 -9.57
N ASN A 23 19.77 -4.25 -9.81
CA ASN A 23 20.64 -4.49 -10.96
C ASN A 23 20.25 -5.81 -11.68
N PRO A 24 19.98 -5.80 -13.00
CA PRO A 24 19.92 -4.63 -13.86
C PRO A 24 18.80 -3.66 -13.51
N PRO A 25 18.98 -2.34 -13.77
CA PRO A 25 17.90 -1.39 -13.69
C PRO A 25 16.78 -1.80 -14.66
N TYR A 26 15.52 -1.64 -14.25
CA TYR A 26 14.45 -1.50 -15.24
C TYR A 26 14.40 -0.05 -15.74
N PHE A 27 14.04 0.12 -17.00
CA PHE A 27 13.80 1.41 -17.62
C PHE A 27 12.31 1.53 -17.91
N CYS A 28 11.68 2.65 -17.57
CA CYS A 28 10.30 2.92 -17.93
C CYS A 28 10.06 4.41 -18.24
N TRP A 29 9.06 4.66 -19.06
CA TRP A 29 8.71 5.98 -19.56
C TRP A 29 7.20 6.09 -19.81
N LEU A 30 6.74 7.31 -20.09
CA LEU A 30 5.38 7.57 -20.55
C LEU A 30 5.29 7.25 -22.05
N ARG A 31 4.24 6.54 -22.44
CA ARG A 31 3.95 6.24 -23.85
C ARG A 31 3.80 7.50 -24.69
N GLU A 32 4.24 7.39 -25.94
CA GLU A 32 3.95 8.39 -26.96
C GLU A 32 2.71 7.96 -27.77
N PRO A 33 1.74 8.86 -28.00
CA PRO A 33 0.56 8.52 -28.80
C PRO A 33 0.86 8.13 -30.25
N GLU A 34 2.01 8.56 -30.77
CA GLU A 34 2.37 8.45 -32.19
C GLU A 34 3.13 7.16 -32.54
N THR A 35 3.63 6.41 -31.54
CA THR A 35 4.43 5.20 -31.79
C THR A 35 4.33 4.20 -30.65
N ASN A 36 4.40 2.91 -31.02
CA ASN A 36 4.58 1.80 -30.08
C ASN A 36 5.92 1.11 -30.33
N GLU A 37 6.92 1.79 -30.89
CA GLU A 37 8.27 1.27 -31.05
C GLU A 37 9.25 2.19 -30.32
N TYR A 38 9.95 1.62 -29.34
CA TYR A 38 10.89 2.32 -28.49
C TYR A 38 12.26 1.67 -28.59
N ARG A 39 13.31 2.47 -28.82
CA ARG A 39 14.71 2.03 -28.69
C ARG A 39 15.32 2.66 -27.45
N VAL A 40 15.87 1.82 -26.57
CA VAL A 40 16.57 2.25 -25.36
C VAL A 40 18.05 1.97 -25.52
N GLU A 41 18.88 2.96 -25.20
CA GLU A 41 20.33 2.86 -25.24
C GLU A 41 20.90 3.19 -23.86
N VAL A 42 21.91 2.44 -23.42
CA VAL A 42 22.65 2.70 -22.17
C VAL A 42 24.12 2.88 -22.51
N ALA A 43 24.69 4.00 -22.08
CA ALA A 43 26.07 4.37 -22.28
C ALA A 43 26.85 4.42 -20.96
N ASP A 44 28.13 4.07 -21.01
CA ASP A 44 29.07 4.34 -19.93
C ASP A 44 29.48 5.84 -19.88
N LEU A 45 30.36 6.19 -18.93
CA LEU A 45 30.86 7.56 -18.79
C LEU A 45 31.71 8.04 -19.98
N ASP A 46 32.34 7.13 -20.72
CA ASP A 46 33.13 7.44 -21.91
C ASP A 46 32.23 7.66 -23.14
N GLY A 47 30.92 7.42 -23.01
CA GLY A 47 29.92 7.57 -24.06
C GLY A 47 29.79 6.35 -24.96
N ASN A 48 30.40 5.21 -24.61
CA ASN A 48 30.24 3.98 -25.37
C ASN A 48 28.88 3.36 -25.03
N ILE A 49 28.11 2.99 -26.06
CA ILE A 49 26.86 2.23 -25.88
C ILE A 49 27.20 0.81 -25.43
N ILE A 50 26.86 0.47 -24.19
CA ILE A 50 27.13 -0.84 -23.58
C ILE A 50 25.94 -1.79 -23.63
N TRP A 51 24.74 -1.25 -23.87
CA TRP A 51 23.50 -2.01 -24.04
C TRP A 51 22.50 -1.21 -24.87
N GLN A 52 21.75 -1.90 -25.72
CA GLN A 52 20.66 -1.34 -26.49
C GLN A 52 19.60 -2.40 -26.75
N ALA A 53 18.34 -2.00 -26.79
CA ALA A 53 17.25 -2.89 -27.16
C ALA A 53 16.03 -2.12 -27.70
N VAL A 54 15.17 -2.84 -28.42
CA VAL A 54 13.89 -2.33 -28.93
C VAL A 54 12.75 -3.06 -28.24
N THR A 55 11.69 -2.32 -27.91
CA THR A 55 10.46 -2.88 -27.32
C THR A 55 9.23 -2.12 -27.80
N ASP A 56 8.09 -2.78 -27.74
CA ASP A 56 6.77 -2.19 -27.93
C ASP A 56 6.08 -1.75 -26.63
N ARG A 57 6.73 -2.02 -25.50
CA ARG A 57 6.25 -1.66 -24.17
C ARG A 57 6.92 -0.36 -23.72
N ASN A 58 6.25 0.39 -22.84
CA ASN A 58 6.82 1.60 -22.23
C ASN A 58 7.73 1.30 -21.03
N TYR A 59 8.27 0.09 -20.99
CA TYR A 59 9.28 -0.34 -20.05
C TYR A 59 10.12 -1.45 -20.67
N ILE A 60 11.38 -1.56 -20.25
CA ILE A 60 12.29 -2.61 -20.66
C ILE A 60 13.31 -2.89 -19.57
N VAL A 61 13.90 -4.07 -19.61
CA VAL A 61 14.84 -4.52 -18.61
C VAL A 61 15.96 -5.24 -19.32
N PRO A 62 17.22 -4.87 -19.07
CA PRO A 62 18.36 -5.65 -19.53
C PRO A 62 18.31 -7.09 -19.01
N GLU A 63 18.80 -7.99 -19.84
CA GLU A 63 18.94 -9.42 -19.58
C GLU A 63 20.10 -9.77 -18.64
N ARG A 64 20.96 -8.80 -18.34
CA ARG A 64 22.19 -8.96 -17.53
C ARG A 64 22.44 -7.72 -16.68
N ALA A 65 23.02 -7.93 -15.51
CA ALA A 65 23.49 -6.86 -14.64
C ALA A 65 24.64 -6.05 -15.29
N PHE A 66 24.76 -4.79 -14.90
CA PHE A 66 25.89 -3.92 -15.25
C PHE A 66 26.85 -3.79 -14.06
N PRO A 67 28.15 -3.49 -14.27
CA PRO A 67 29.02 -3.10 -13.17
C PRO A 67 28.45 -1.92 -12.37
N ALA A 68 28.80 -1.80 -11.09
CA ALA A 68 28.50 -0.58 -10.33
C ALA A 68 29.23 0.62 -10.95
N GLY A 69 28.59 1.79 -10.91
CA GLY A 69 29.15 3.00 -11.53
C GLY A 69 28.10 3.91 -12.14
N ARG A 70 28.59 4.93 -12.85
CA ARG A 70 27.75 5.96 -13.47
C ARG A 70 27.47 5.61 -14.92
N TYR A 71 26.23 5.85 -15.32
CA TYR A 71 25.72 5.54 -16.65
C TYR A 71 24.79 6.65 -17.12
N ARG A 72 24.51 6.64 -18.42
CA ARG A 72 23.45 7.44 -19.01
C ARG A 72 22.56 6.56 -19.85
N TRP A 73 21.27 6.82 -19.87
CA TRP A 73 20.35 6.12 -20.78
C TRP A 73 19.59 7.11 -21.66
N ASN A 74 19.26 6.67 -22.86
CA ASN A 74 18.54 7.43 -23.86
C ASN A 74 17.31 6.65 -24.31
N LEU A 75 16.28 7.39 -24.73
CA LEU A 75 15.04 6.86 -25.26
C LEU A 75 14.77 7.46 -26.64
N TRP A 76 14.57 6.58 -27.61
CA TRP A 76 14.05 6.92 -28.93
C TRP A 76 12.61 6.43 -29.05
N CYS A 77 11.73 7.30 -29.53
CA CYS A 77 10.34 6.96 -29.84
C CYS A 77 10.16 7.04 -31.35
N GLY A 78 10.17 5.88 -32.03
CA GLY A 78 10.42 5.84 -33.47
C GLY A 78 11.76 6.50 -33.80
N ASP A 79 11.74 7.47 -34.73
CA ASP A 79 12.95 8.21 -35.13
C ASP A 79 13.30 9.40 -34.20
N ASN A 80 12.44 9.69 -33.21
CA ASN A 80 12.60 10.87 -32.34
C ASN A 80 13.41 10.54 -31.08
N GLU A 81 14.58 11.16 -30.92
CA GLU A 81 15.38 11.13 -29.69
C GLU A 81 14.70 11.96 -28.58
N ARG A 82 14.46 11.36 -27.41
CA ARG A 82 13.81 12.04 -26.26
C ARG A 82 14.83 12.62 -25.28
N GLY A 83 16.07 12.13 -25.28
CA GLY A 83 17.20 12.70 -24.53
C GLY A 83 17.83 11.75 -23.52
N TRP A 84 19.01 12.15 -23.05
CA TRP A 84 19.86 11.40 -22.12
C TRP A 84 19.56 11.72 -20.66
N TYR A 85 19.52 10.68 -19.82
CA TYR A 85 19.31 10.78 -18.37
C TYR A 85 20.45 10.09 -17.63
N ASP A 86 21.11 10.80 -16.70
CA ASP A 86 22.20 10.27 -15.89
C ASP A 86 21.67 9.44 -14.72
N PHE A 87 22.33 8.33 -14.38
CA PHE A 87 22.04 7.55 -13.18
C PHE A 87 23.29 6.85 -12.66
N THR A 88 23.24 6.39 -11.42
CA THR A 88 24.34 5.62 -10.81
C THR A 88 23.80 4.28 -10.31
N ILE A 89 24.47 3.19 -10.64
CA ILE A 89 24.23 1.88 -10.02
C ILE A 89 25.11 1.80 -8.77
N ALA A 90 24.48 1.56 -7.62
CA ALA A 90 25.14 1.48 -6.33
C ALA A 90 26.10 0.27 -6.24
N ASP A 91 27.19 0.41 -5.48
CA ASP A 91 28.16 -0.68 -5.25
C ASP A 91 27.53 -1.91 -4.59
N ASN A 92 26.47 -1.70 -3.82
CA ASN A 92 25.70 -2.73 -3.13
C ASN A 92 24.33 -3.01 -3.78
N ALA A 93 24.13 -2.64 -5.06
CA ALA A 93 22.88 -2.88 -5.75
C ALA A 93 22.52 -4.37 -5.75
N VAL A 94 21.26 -4.69 -5.47
CA VAL A 94 20.76 -6.07 -5.43
C VAL A 94 20.67 -6.60 -6.84
N GLU A 95 21.37 -7.71 -7.11
CA GLU A 95 21.23 -8.42 -8.37
C GLU A 95 19.89 -9.18 -8.42
N PHE A 96 19.01 -8.78 -9.33
CA PHE A 96 17.70 -9.37 -9.53
C PHE A 96 17.48 -9.68 -11.02
N ILE A 97 17.86 -10.90 -11.43
CA ILE A 97 17.61 -11.40 -12.79
C ILE A 97 16.23 -12.05 -12.83
N ARG A 98 15.36 -11.50 -13.68
CA ARG A 98 14.02 -12.04 -13.89
C ARG A 98 14.05 -13.42 -14.54
N PRO A 99 13.22 -14.36 -14.07
CA PRO A 99 13.10 -15.65 -14.72
C PRO A 99 12.20 -15.52 -15.97
N ARG A 100 12.45 -16.33 -17.00
CA ARG A 100 11.55 -16.40 -18.15
C ARG A 100 10.33 -17.24 -17.82
N ALA A 101 9.14 -16.82 -18.27
CA ALA A 101 7.89 -17.51 -17.98
C ALA A 101 7.90 -19.00 -18.34
N ARG A 102 8.44 -19.35 -19.52
CA ARG A 102 8.57 -20.75 -19.93
C ARG A 102 9.41 -21.57 -18.95
N GLU A 103 10.52 -21.03 -18.48
CA GLU A 103 11.43 -21.72 -17.55
C GLU A 103 10.77 -21.97 -16.20
N VAL A 104 9.99 -20.99 -15.70
CA VAL A 104 9.20 -21.17 -14.48
C VAL A 104 8.11 -22.22 -14.71
N PHE A 105 7.35 -22.09 -15.80
CA PHE A 105 6.23 -22.95 -16.14
C PHE A 105 6.64 -24.42 -16.31
N ASP A 106 7.79 -24.68 -16.93
CA ASP A 106 8.31 -26.04 -17.15
C ASP A 106 8.81 -26.70 -15.86
N LYS A 107 9.21 -25.90 -14.87
CA LYS A 107 9.63 -26.39 -13.54
C LYS A 107 8.47 -26.65 -12.57
N VAL A 108 7.27 -26.14 -12.86
CA VAL A 108 6.08 -26.51 -12.10
C VAL A 108 5.82 -28.01 -12.33
N PRO A 109 5.71 -28.84 -11.27
CA PRO A 109 5.60 -30.29 -11.43
C PRO A 109 4.29 -30.66 -12.12
N ALA A 110 4.38 -31.61 -13.05
CA ALA A 110 3.23 -32.11 -13.78
C ALA A 110 2.46 -33.16 -12.97
N ASN A 111 1.12 -33.12 -13.01
CA ASN A 111 0.22 -34.10 -12.38
C ASN A 111 0.43 -34.32 -10.86
N ILE A 112 1.03 -33.37 -10.15
CA ILE A 112 1.18 -33.39 -8.68
C ILE A 112 0.29 -32.29 -8.09
N HIS A 113 -0.48 -32.65 -7.07
CA HIS A 113 -1.29 -31.72 -6.28
C HIS A 113 -1.24 -32.08 -4.78
N PRO A 114 -1.22 -31.10 -3.87
CA PRO A 114 -1.05 -29.66 -4.13
C PRO A 114 0.34 -29.36 -4.71
N ARG A 115 0.45 -28.34 -5.56
CA ARG A 115 1.72 -27.91 -6.17
C ARG A 115 2.03 -26.44 -5.98
N HIS A 116 1.06 -25.60 -5.62
CA HIS A 116 1.24 -24.16 -5.54
C HIS A 116 1.80 -23.71 -4.18
N LEU A 117 0.98 -23.76 -3.12
CA LEU A 117 1.36 -23.25 -1.80
C LEU A 117 2.46 -24.10 -1.17
N PHE A 118 2.31 -25.42 -1.25
CA PHE A 118 3.20 -26.42 -0.67
C PHE A 118 3.04 -27.76 -1.35
N TYR A 119 3.98 -28.66 -1.09
CA TYR A 119 3.87 -30.08 -1.41
C TYR A 119 3.46 -30.90 -0.20
N LYS A 120 3.01 -32.14 -0.44
CA LYS A 120 2.74 -33.10 0.63
C LYS A 120 3.95 -33.36 1.53
N SER A 121 5.17 -33.29 0.98
CA SER A 121 6.43 -33.41 1.73
C SER A 121 6.63 -32.32 2.77
N ASP A 122 6.02 -31.14 2.57
CA ASP A 122 6.23 -29.98 3.42
C ASP A 122 5.30 -29.97 4.65
N ILE A 123 4.22 -30.77 4.61
CA ILE A 123 3.16 -30.77 5.62
C ILE A 123 3.70 -31.11 7.00
N ALA A 124 4.60 -32.10 7.10
CA ALA A 124 5.15 -32.54 8.38
C ALA A 124 5.88 -31.40 9.11
N ALA A 125 6.70 -30.61 8.40
CA ALA A 125 7.37 -29.45 8.97
C ALA A 125 6.37 -28.34 9.35
N MET A 126 5.39 -28.07 8.49
CA MET A 126 4.36 -27.06 8.79
C MET A 126 3.51 -27.39 10.02
N LEU A 127 3.21 -28.68 10.25
CA LEU A 127 2.47 -29.11 11.44
C LEU A 127 3.24 -28.86 12.73
N ASP A 128 4.58 -28.96 12.69
CA ASP A 128 5.46 -28.71 13.83
C ASP A 128 5.61 -27.20 14.09
N GLU A 129 5.86 -26.41 13.03
CA GLU A 129 6.18 -24.99 13.14
C GLU A 129 4.97 -24.09 13.45
N LYS A 130 3.75 -24.49 13.06
CA LYS A 130 2.56 -23.60 13.01
C LYS A 130 1.47 -23.97 14.02
N SER A 131 1.87 -24.50 15.18
CA SER A 131 0.93 -25.03 16.17
C SER A 131 -0.16 -24.03 16.61
N ALA A 132 0.16 -22.74 16.74
CA ALA A 132 -0.82 -21.70 17.10
C ALA A 132 -1.80 -21.40 15.95
N GLU A 133 -1.32 -21.37 14.71
CA GLU A 133 -2.11 -21.15 13.51
C GLU A 133 -3.03 -22.33 13.20
N LEU A 134 -2.63 -23.56 13.58
CA LEU A 134 -3.48 -24.74 13.46
C LEU A 134 -4.75 -24.65 14.31
N GLU A 135 -4.70 -24.04 15.48
CA GLU A 135 -5.90 -23.78 16.29
C GLU A 135 -6.85 -22.79 15.57
N THR A 136 -6.30 -21.76 14.94
CA THR A 136 -7.07 -20.84 14.11
C THR A 136 -7.70 -21.54 12.91
N LEU A 137 -6.95 -22.44 12.26
CA LEU A 137 -7.46 -23.27 11.17
C LEU A 137 -8.63 -24.14 11.63
N ARG A 138 -8.48 -24.89 12.74
CA ARG A 138 -9.55 -25.74 13.32
C ARG A 138 -10.79 -24.94 13.70
N ARG A 139 -10.61 -23.76 14.29
CA ARG A 139 -11.72 -22.84 14.59
C ARG A 139 -12.44 -22.41 13.32
N ASN A 140 -11.71 -21.98 12.29
CA ASN A 140 -12.31 -21.51 11.05
C ASN A 140 -13.03 -22.64 10.29
N ILE A 141 -12.49 -23.88 10.33
CA ILE A 141 -13.18 -25.07 9.83
C ILE A 141 -14.50 -25.30 10.60
N SER A 142 -14.47 -25.21 11.94
CA SER A 142 -15.68 -25.39 12.75
C SER A 142 -16.77 -24.34 12.41
N LEU A 143 -16.36 -23.08 12.23
CA LEU A 143 -17.27 -22.01 11.77
C LEU A 143 -17.83 -22.33 10.38
N ALA A 144 -16.99 -22.76 9.44
CA ALA A 144 -17.39 -23.11 8.08
C ALA A 144 -18.41 -24.25 8.06
N LEU A 145 -18.18 -25.33 8.81
CA LEU A 145 -19.09 -26.48 8.89
C LEU A 145 -20.47 -26.10 9.42
N SER A 146 -20.56 -25.11 10.31
CA SER A 146 -21.84 -24.61 10.84
C SER A 146 -22.58 -23.65 9.90
N ARG A 147 -21.89 -23.09 8.89
CA ARG A 147 -22.44 -22.04 8.03
C ARG A 147 -23.15 -22.64 6.81
N PRO A 148 -24.36 -22.16 6.44
CA PRO A 148 -25.00 -22.55 5.19
C PRO A 148 -24.18 -22.11 3.96
N LEU A 149 -24.43 -22.75 2.83
CA LEU A 149 -23.84 -22.35 1.55
C LEU A 149 -24.33 -20.94 1.15
N PRO A 150 -23.51 -20.16 0.43
CA PRO A 150 -23.91 -18.83 -0.03
C PRO A 150 -24.97 -18.90 -1.13
N GLU A 151 -25.88 -17.94 -1.13
CA GLU A 151 -26.82 -17.69 -2.22
C GLU A 151 -26.24 -16.69 -3.23
N PRO A 152 -26.52 -16.81 -4.54
CA PRO A 152 -26.04 -15.84 -5.54
C PRO A 152 -26.51 -14.41 -5.23
N PRO A 153 -25.68 -13.37 -5.48
CA PRO A 153 -26.06 -12.00 -5.18
C PRO A 153 -27.23 -11.51 -6.05
N LYS A 154 -28.11 -10.70 -5.44
CA LYS A 154 -29.34 -10.20 -6.09
C LYS A 154 -29.43 -8.67 -6.18
N TYR A 155 -28.46 -7.93 -5.63
CA TYR A 155 -28.46 -6.45 -5.61
C TYR A 155 -28.56 -5.78 -7.00
N HIS A 156 -28.18 -6.49 -8.06
CA HIS A 156 -28.24 -5.98 -9.44
C HIS A 156 -29.66 -6.04 -10.05
N LYS A 157 -30.58 -6.79 -9.45
CA LYS A 157 -31.93 -7.06 -9.98
C LYS A 157 -33.06 -6.74 -9.00
N ASP A 158 -32.77 -6.73 -7.70
CA ASP A 158 -33.74 -6.50 -6.64
C ASP A 158 -33.24 -5.42 -5.68
N LYS A 159 -33.98 -4.32 -5.59
CA LYS A 159 -33.67 -3.18 -4.71
C LYS A 159 -33.85 -3.49 -3.23
N ASN A 160 -34.60 -4.54 -2.89
CA ASN A 160 -34.80 -5.00 -1.52
C ASN A 160 -33.77 -6.07 -1.10
N ALA A 161 -32.91 -6.51 -2.03
CA ALA A 161 -31.82 -7.41 -1.71
C ALA A 161 -30.76 -6.71 -0.83
N VAL A 162 -29.97 -7.51 -0.14
CA VAL A 162 -28.80 -7.03 0.61
C VAL A 162 -27.91 -6.21 -0.34
N GLU A 163 -27.59 -4.98 0.06
CA GLU A 163 -26.72 -4.09 -0.71
C GLU A 163 -25.35 -4.72 -0.95
N TYR A 164 -24.68 -4.28 -2.02
CA TYR A 164 -23.39 -4.84 -2.43
C TYR A 164 -22.38 -4.92 -1.29
N ARG A 165 -22.25 -3.85 -0.49
CA ARG A 165 -21.24 -3.74 0.55
C ARG A 165 -21.44 -4.81 1.64
N GLU A 166 -22.67 -4.95 2.13
CA GLU A 166 -23.05 -5.91 3.16
C GLU A 166 -22.95 -7.34 2.63
N TYR A 167 -23.41 -7.56 1.39
CA TYR A 167 -23.28 -8.86 0.74
C TYR A 167 -21.81 -9.24 0.57
N PHE A 168 -20.98 -8.33 0.06
CA PHE A 168 -19.55 -8.55 -0.09
C PHE A 168 -18.88 -8.82 1.27
N GLY A 169 -19.19 -8.04 2.31
CA GLY A 169 -18.67 -8.27 3.66
C GLY A 169 -18.96 -9.69 4.15
N ALA A 170 -20.20 -10.16 3.99
CA ALA A 170 -20.57 -11.54 4.28
C ALA A 170 -19.92 -12.55 3.31
N TYR A 171 -19.73 -12.18 2.04
CA TYR A 171 -19.18 -13.04 1.01
C TYR A 171 -17.79 -13.59 1.37
N ARG A 172 -16.97 -12.74 1.99
CA ARG A 172 -15.62 -13.09 2.41
C ARG A 172 -15.60 -14.17 3.48
N ASP A 173 -16.61 -14.26 4.32
CA ASP A 173 -16.72 -15.37 5.27
C ASP A 173 -16.79 -16.71 4.52
N TRP A 174 -17.57 -16.79 3.44
CA TRP A 174 -17.66 -18.02 2.64
C TRP A 174 -16.41 -18.26 1.79
N CYS A 175 -15.98 -17.27 1.00
CA CYS A 175 -14.93 -17.45 0.00
C CYS A 175 -13.51 -17.35 0.59
N ASP A 176 -13.21 -16.27 1.31
CA ASP A 176 -11.86 -15.98 1.81
C ASP A 176 -11.51 -16.76 3.09
N ARG A 177 -12.49 -17.03 3.97
CA ARG A 177 -12.30 -17.84 5.19
C ARG A 177 -12.69 -19.29 5.00
N ASP A 178 -13.98 -19.56 4.83
CA ASP A 178 -14.53 -20.91 5.05
C ASP A 178 -14.01 -21.88 4.01
N MET A 179 -14.13 -21.53 2.72
CA MET A 179 -13.65 -22.37 1.62
C MET A 179 -12.14 -22.63 1.71
N VAL A 180 -11.34 -21.59 1.97
CA VAL A 180 -9.89 -21.70 2.12
C VAL A 180 -9.49 -22.52 3.35
N ALA A 181 -10.09 -22.27 4.51
CA ALA A 181 -9.80 -23.00 5.74
C ALA A 181 -10.17 -24.47 5.61
N CYS A 182 -11.33 -24.78 5.01
CA CYS A 182 -11.73 -26.15 4.76
C CYS A 182 -10.80 -26.88 3.77
N ALA A 183 -10.35 -26.21 2.72
CA ALA A 183 -9.40 -26.78 1.75
C ALA A 183 -8.03 -27.06 2.38
N LEU A 184 -7.53 -26.14 3.22
CA LEU A 184 -6.32 -26.33 4.01
C LEU A 184 -6.50 -27.46 5.05
N GLY A 185 -7.67 -27.55 5.67
CA GLY A 185 -8.02 -28.63 6.60
C GLY A 185 -7.95 -30.00 5.94
N TRP A 186 -8.48 -30.14 4.73
CA TRP A 186 -8.30 -31.35 3.92
C TRP A 186 -6.82 -31.62 3.64
N ALA A 187 -6.11 -30.66 3.05
CA ALA A 187 -4.76 -30.87 2.57
C ALA A 187 -3.73 -31.11 3.67
N ILE A 188 -3.88 -30.50 4.85
CA ILE A 188 -2.89 -30.51 5.95
C ILE A 188 -3.30 -31.48 7.06
N LEU A 189 -4.59 -31.56 7.39
CA LEU A 189 -5.09 -32.33 8.53
C LEU A 189 -5.80 -33.63 8.14
N ASP A 190 -5.94 -33.92 6.84
CA ASP A 190 -6.72 -35.05 6.32
C ASP A 190 -8.18 -35.05 6.83
N ASP A 191 -8.73 -33.85 7.09
CA ASP A 191 -10.08 -33.69 7.60
C ASP A 191 -11.10 -33.84 6.45
N ARG A 192 -11.72 -35.03 6.38
CA ARG A 192 -12.69 -35.34 5.34
C ARG A 192 -13.92 -34.43 5.36
N ALA A 193 -14.43 -34.05 6.54
CA ALA A 193 -15.60 -33.18 6.64
C ALA A 193 -15.28 -31.78 6.11
N ALA A 194 -14.09 -31.28 6.43
CA ALA A 194 -13.57 -30.03 5.87
C ALA A 194 -13.42 -30.13 4.34
N GLY A 195 -12.84 -31.21 3.81
CA GLY A 195 -12.69 -31.42 2.37
C GLY A 195 -14.02 -31.44 1.60
N GLU A 196 -15.02 -32.14 2.12
CA GLU A 196 -16.37 -32.17 1.53
C GLU A 196 -17.01 -30.76 1.56
N LYS A 197 -16.87 -30.02 2.66
CA LYS A 197 -17.39 -28.65 2.76
C LYS A 197 -16.69 -27.67 1.80
N ALA A 198 -15.36 -27.79 1.64
CA ALA A 198 -14.61 -27.03 0.66
C ALA A 198 -15.11 -27.32 -0.76
N ARG A 199 -15.34 -28.60 -1.09
CA ARG A 199 -15.90 -29.00 -2.38
C ARG A 199 -17.28 -28.39 -2.62
N GLU A 200 -18.19 -28.45 -1.64
CA GLU A 200 -19.54 -27.88 -1.76
C GLU A 200 -19.51 -26.36 -1.98
N LEU A 201 -18.69 -25.64 -1.22
CA LEU A 201 -18.52 -24.18 -1.36
C LEU A 201 -17.92 -23.83 -2.73
N LEU A 202 -16.86 -24.54 -3.14
CA LEU A 202 -16.20 -24.34 -4.42
C LEU A 202 -17.20 -24.51 -5.58
N LEU A 203 -17.91 -25.64 -5.61
CA LEU A 203 -18.85 -25.95 -6.69
C LEU A 203 -20.06 -25.02 -6.68
N THR A 204 -20.53 -24.59 -5.51
CA THR A 204 -21.62 -23.60 -5.39
C THR A 204 -21.20 -22.26 -6.00
N ILE A 205 -19.98 -21.78 -5.71
CA ILE A 205 -19.47 -20.53 -6.29
C ILE A 205 -19.23 -20.69 -7.80
N CYS A 206 -18.72 -21.85 -8.24
CA CYS A 206 -18.50 -22.13 -9.66
C CYS A 206 -19.79 -22.27 -10.49
N ASP A 207 -20.92 -22.58 -9.85
CA ASP A 207 -22.24 -22.61 -10.50
C ASP A 207 -22.77 -21.20 -10.84
N TRP A 208 -22.21 -20.16 -10.23
CA TRP A 208 -22.61 -18.78 -10.50
C TRP A 208 -22.05 -18.29 -11.83
N ASN A 209 -22.76 -17.36 -12.48
CA ASN A 209 -22.28 -16.76 -13.73
C ASN A 209 -21.12 -15.78 -13.44
N PRO A 210 -19.87 -16.07 -13.87
CA PRO A 210 -18.73 -15.18 -13.65
C PRO A 210 -18.78 -13.89 -14.47
N LEU A 211 -19.69 -13.80 -15.45
CA LEU A 211 -20.01 -12.59 -16.22
C LEU A 211 -21.21 -11.82 -15.64
N GLY A 212 -21.75 -12.27 -14.52
CA GLY A 212 -22.84 -11.63 -13.80
C GLY A 212 -22.35 -10.74 -12.66
N PRO A 213 -23.15 -10.57 -11.58
CA PRO A 213 -22.83 -9.66 -10.48
C PRO A 213 -21.54 -9.97 -9.71
N THR A 214 -20.94 -11.15 -9.91
CA THR A 214 -19.69 -11.58 -9.28
C THR A 214 -18.47 -11.38 -10.18
N SER A 215 -18.63 -10.65 -11.28
CA SER A 215 -17.54 -10.32 -12.21
C SER A 215 -16.53 -9.35 -11.61
N LEU A 216 -15.29 -9.43 -12.09
CA LEU A 216 -14.21 -8.49 -11.81
C LEU A 216 -14.26 -7.25 -12.72
N VAL A 217 -14.82 -7.33 -13.93
CA VAL A 217 -14.70 -6.26 -14.95
C VAL A 217 -16.04 -5.59 -15.32
N TYR A 218 -17.16 -6.08 -14.81
CA TYR A 218 -18.49 -5.54 -15.07
C TYR A 218 -18.98 -4.58 -13.96
N PRO A 219 -20.07 -3.81 -14.15
CA PRO A 219 -20.33 -2.57 -13.40
C PRO A 219 -20.93 -2.78 -12.00
N TRP A 220 -20.72 -3.94 -11.39
CA TRP A 220 -21.33 -4.34 -10.12
C TRP A 220 -20.37 -4.31 -8.93
N ASN A 221 -19.25 -3.58 -9.09
CA ASN A 221 -18.05 -3.62 -8.25
C ASN A 221 -17.28 -4.95 -8.33
N ASP A 222 -15.99 -4.92 -7.98
CA ASP A 222 -15.04 -5.97 -8.36
C ASP A 222 -14.58 -6.88 -7.23
N GLU A 223 -14.89 -6.57 -5.96
CA GLU A 223 -14.29 -7.28 -4.82
C GLU A 223 -14.70 -8.76 -4.72
N ILE A 224 -15.94 -9.10 -5.07
CA ILE A 224 -16.40 -10.50 -5.12
C ILE A 224 -15.61 -11.26 -6.20
N GLY A 225 -15.45 -10.67 -7.38
CA GLY A 225 -14.63 -11.26 -8.46
C GLY A 225 -13.16 -11.37 -8.08
N LEU A 226 -12.63 -10.41 -7.32
CA LEU A 226 -11.25 -10.42 -6.81
C LEU A 226 -11.03 -11.50 -5.74
N SER A 227 -11.99 -11.74 -4.85
CA SER A 227 -11.99 -12.91 -3.96
C SER A 227 -11.97 -14.22 -4.74
N ASN A 228 -12.77 -14.33 -5.80
CA ASN A 228 -12.84 -15.55 -6.60
C ASN A 228 -11.57 -15.81 -7.39
N ALA A 229 -11.04 -14.79 -8.08
CA ALA A 229 -9.79 -14.88 -8.82
C ALA A 229 -8.61 -15.28 -7.93
N ARG A 230 -8.61 -14.83 -6.67
CA ARG A 230 -7.57 -15.17 -5.68
C ARG A 230 -7.72 -16.58 -5.10
N CYS A 231 -8.92 -16.94 -4.65
CA CYS A 231 -9.10 -18.11 -3.79
C CYS A 231 -9.37 -19.41 -4.57
N LEU A 232 -10.12 -19.35 -5.68
CA LEU A 232 -10.53 -20.55 -6.42
C LEU A 232 -9.35 -21.37 -6.94
N PRO A 233 -8.27 -20.79 -7.52
CA PRO A 233 -7.13 -21.57 -7.99
C PRO A 233 -6.47 -22.37 -6.87
N SER A 234 -6.14 -21.70 -5.75
CA SER A 234 -5.47 -22.38 -4.63
C SER A 234 -6.35 -23.44 -3.99
N VAL A 235 -7.66 -23.21 -3.86
CA VAL A 235 -8.59 -24.22 -3.34
C VAL A 235 -8.67 -25.42 -4.29
N TYR A 236 -8.77 -25.18 -5.60
CA TYR A 236 -8.75 -26.24 -6.61
C TYR A 236 -7.51 -27.13 -6.50
N ASP A 237 -6.32 -26.51 -6.35
CA ASP A 237 -5.06 -27.23 -6.15
C ASP A 237 -5.07 -28.09 -4.88
N LEU A 238 -5.60 -27.56 -3.78
CA LEU A 238 -5.60 -28.22 -2.47
C LEU A 238 -6.56 -29.41 -2.39
N ILE A 239 -7.70 -29.38 -3.09
CA ILE A 239 -8.72 -30.44 -3.06
C ILE A 239 -8.82 -31.23 -4.37
N TYR A 240 -7.82 -31.12 -5.25
CA TYR A 240 -7.84 -31.68 -6.61
C TYR A 240 -8.26 -33.15 -6.67
N ASP A 241 -7.81 -33.94 -5.68
CA ASP A 241 -8.06 -35.38 -5.55
C ASP A 241 -9.48 -35.74 -5.09
N LEU A 242 -10.22 -34.80 -4.51
CA LEU A 242 -11.64 -34.96 -4.15
C LEU A 242 -12.60 -34.72 -5.32
N LEU A 243 -12.12 -34.10 -6.40
CA LEU A 243 -12.96 -33.69 -7.53
C LEU A 243 -13.09 -34.80 -8.57
N THR A 244 -14.27 -34.93 -9.17
CA THR A 244 -14.45 -35.74 -10.38
C THR A 244 -13.90 -35.01 -11.61
N GLU A 245 -13.74 -35.71 -12.75
CA GLU A 245 -13.31 -35.07 -13.99
C GLU A 245 -14.29 -33.97 -14.47
N GLN A 246 -15.61 -34.18 -14.32
CA GLN A 246 -16.59 -33.14 -14.67
C GLN A 246 -16.52 -31.92 -13.73
N GLN A 247 -16.29 -32.16 -12.44
CA GLN A 247 -16.12 -31.08 -11.46
C GLN A 247 -14.83 -30.29 -11.73
N ARG A 248 -13.73 -30.98 -12.06
CA ARG A 248 -12.49 -30.33 -12.49
C ARG A 248 -12.70 -29.46 -13.73
N TYR A 249 -13.40 -29.96 -14.75
CA TYR A 249 -13.75 -29.16 -15.92
C TYR A 249 -14.50 -27.88 -15.56
N LEU A 250 -15.53 -27.97 -14.73
CA LEU A 250 -16.30 -26.79 -14.29
C LEU A 250 -15.39 -25.77 -13.59
N VAL A 251 -14.61 -26.23 -12.60
CA VAL A 251 -13.74 -25.34 -11.81
C VAL A 251 -12.65 -24.71 -12.67
N GLU A 252 -11.98 -25.49 -13.53
CA GLU A 252 -10.95 -24.96 -14.44
C GLU A 252 -11.52 -23.90 -15.39
N LYS A 253 -12.74 -24.09 -15.92
CA LYS A 253 -13.40 -23.09 -16.76
C LYS A 253 -13.82 -21.84 -15.98
N THR A 254 -14.23 -21.98 -14.72
CA THR A 254 -14.48 -20.81 -13.86
C THR A 254 -13.19 -20.05 -13.56
N ILE A 255 -12.08 -20.74 -13.26
CA ILE A 255 -10.76 -20.12 -13.06
C ILE A 255 -10.30 -19.41 -14.33
N GLU A 256 -10.42 -20.05 -15.49
CA GLU A 256 -10.11 -19.45 -16.80
C GLU A 256 -10.90 -18.17 -17.03
N ALA A 257 -12.19 -18.14 -16.69
CA ALA A 257 -13.03 -16.96 -16.83
C ALA A 257 -12.55 -15.80 -15.95
N TYR A 258 -12.20 -16.05 -14.68
CA TYR A 258 -11.69 -15.01 -13.79
C TYR A 258 -10.27 -14.55 -14.16
N ALA A 259 -9.40 -15.47 -14.59
CA ALA A 259 -8.08 -15.13 -15.10
C ALA A 259 -8.18 -14.29 -16.39
N SER A 260 -9.07 -14.63 -17.32
CA SER A 260 -9.31 -13.82 -18.52
C SER A 260 -9.80 -12.41 -18.17
N GLN A 261 -10.67 -12.26 -17.17
CA GLN A 261 -11.09 -10.95 -16.66
C GLN A 261 -9.95 -10.17 -16.00
N CYS A 262 -9.03 -10.85 -15.32
CA CYS A 262 -7.82 -10.24 -14.78
C CYS A 262 -6.94 -9.64 -15.89
N GLU A 263 -6.70 -10.41 -16.96
CA GLU A 263 -5.97 -9.93 -18.15
C GLU A 263 -6.71 -8.78 -18.86
N GLU A 264 -8.03 -8.89 -18.99
CA GLU A 264 -8.88 -7.83 -19.56
C GLU A 264 -8.77 -6.53 -18.75
N ARG A 265 -8.79 -6.61 -17.41
CA ARG A 265 -8.62 -5.44 -16.53
C ARG A 265 -7.26 -4.77 -16.74
N LEU A 266 -6.18 -5.54 -16.76
CA LEU A 266 -4.82 -5.02 -16.97
C LEU A 266 -4.69 -4.35 -18.34
N THR A 267 -5.30 -4.95 -19.37
CA THR A 267 -5.33 -4.41 -20.73
C THR A 267 -6.13 -3.11 -20.82
N LYS A 268 -7.36 -3.08 -20.29
CA LYS A 268 -8.23 -1.89 -20.34
C LYS A 268 -7.66 -0.68 -19.60
N LEU A 269 -6.94 -0.92 -18.51
CA LEU A 269 -6.26 0.15 -17.78
C LEU A 269 -5.01 0.65 -18.49
N ASP A 270 -4.49 -0.12 -19.46
CA ASP A 270 -3.12 0.01 -19.91
C ASP A 270 -2.16 0.02 -18.70
N PHE A 271 -2.21 -1.05 -17.90
CA PHE A 271 -1.58 -1.10 -16.58
C PHE A 271 -0.08 -0.70 -16.59
N PRO A 272 0.74 -1.06 -17.59
CA PRO A 272 2.12 -0.58 -17.66
C PRO A 272 2.28 0.94 -17.77
N GLN A 273 1.32 1.63 -18.38
CA GLN A 273 1.28 3.08 -18.41
C GLN A 273 0.61 3.64 -17.15
N ASN A 274 -0.44 2.99 -16.64
CA ASN A 274 -1.29 3.49 -15.55
C ASN A 274 -1.40 2.53 -14.34
N PRO A 275 -0.30 2.23 -13.64
CA PRO A 275 -0.32 1.26 -12.55
C PRO A 275 -0.96 1.80 -11.25
N GLY A 276 -1.33 3.08 -11.18
CA GLY A 276 -1.92 3.72 -9.99
C GLY A 276 -3.37 3.37 -9.66
N ASN A 277 -3.87 2.22 -10.11
CA ASN A 277 -5.12 1.64 -9.62
C ASN A 277 -4.82 0.61 -8.53
N SER A 278 -5.16 0.93 -7.27
CA SER A 278 -4.76 0.12 -6.11
C SER A 278 -5.24 -1.32 -6.21
N HIS A 279 -6.49 -1.56 -6.63
CA HIS A 279 -7.04 -2.90 -6.84
C HIS A 279 -6.30 -3.71 -7.90
N SER A 280 -5.74 -3.06 -8.92
CA SER A 280 -5.16 -3.77 -10.07
C SER A 280 -3.74 -4.25 -9.83
N GLY A 281 -3.04 -3.70 -8.83
CA GLY A 281 -1.69 -4.14 -8.46
C GLY A 281 -1.60 -5.58 -7.90
N ARG A 282 -2.70 -6.13 -7.38
CA ARG A 282 -2.78 -7.53 -6.89
C ARG A 282 -3.15 -8.55 -7.97
N ILE A 283 -3.70 -8.10 -9.10
CA ILE A 283 -4.24 -8.96 -10.15
C ILE A 283 -3.17 -9.78 -10.90
N PRO A 284 -1.96 -9.25 -11.20
CA PRO A 284 -0.93 -10.04 -11.88
C PRO A 284 -0.58 -11.31 -11.10
N ALA A 285 -0.63 -11.30 -9.76
CA ALA A 285 -0.36 -12.50 -8.96
C ALA A 285 -1.44 -13.55 -9.20
N TYR A 286 -2.71 -13.16 -9.24
CA TYR A 286 -3.82 -14.09 -9.48
C TYR A 286 -3.72 -14.76 -10.85
N LEU A 287 -3.29 -14.02 -11.87
CA LEU A 287 -2.98 -14.56 -13.20
C LEU A 287 -1.85 -15.59 -13.17
N GLY A 288 -0.73 -15.24 -12.52
CA GLY A 288 0.42 -16.13 -12.40
C GLY A 288 0.12 -17.40 -11.62
N GLU A 289 -0.63 -17.30 -10.52
CA GLU A 289 -1.08 -18.46 -9.74
C GLU A 289 -2.02 -19.35 -10.55
N ALA A 290 -3.02 -18.77 -11.24
CA ALA A 290 -3.90 -19.53 -12.13
C ALA A 290 -3.11 -20.26 -13.23
N ALA A 291 -2.11 -19.60 -13.84
CA ALA A 291 -1.25 -20.21 -14.83
C ALA A 291 -0.50 -21.45 -14.30
N MET A 292 0.12 -21.35 -13.14
CA MET A 292 0.87 -22.46 -12.54
C MET A 292 -0.05 -23.63 -12.12
N ILE A 293 -1.23 -23.32 -11.58
CA ILE A 293 -2.18 -24.33 -11.08
C ILE A 293 -2.89 -25.07 -12.21
N LEU A 294 -3.22 -24.38 -13.29
CA LEU A 294 -3.87 -24.96 -14.47
C LEU A 294 -2.88 -25.67 -15.40
N LYS A 295 -1.61 -25.79 -15.02
CA LYS A 295 -0.65 -26.61 -15.75
C LYS A 295 -1.18 -28.04 -15.88
N ASP A 296 -1.06 -28.58 -17.09
CA ASP A 296 -1.60 -29.88 -17.51
C ASP A 296 -3.13 -29.95 -17.69
N SER A 297 -3.86 -28.82 -17.57
CA SER A 297 -5.26 -28.76 -17.96
C SER A 297 -5.44 -29.27 -19.39
N LYS A 298 -6.38 -30.20 -19.57
CA LYS A 298 -6.77 -30.71 -20.89
C LYS A 298 -7.69 -29.76 -21.66
N TYR A 299 -8.21 -28.74 -20.98
CA TYR A 299 -9.28 -27.87 -21.49
C TYR A 299 -8.81 -26.46 -21.81
N ILE A 300 -7.59 -26.12 -21.41
CA ILE A 300 -7.02 -24.77 -21.52
C ILE A 300 -5.70 -24.85 -22.28
N ASN A 301 -5.51 -23.94 -23.23
CA ASN A 301 -4.28 -23.86 -24.01
C ASN A 301 -3.11 -23.46 -23.10
N GLN A 302 -2.09 -24.31 -23.02
CA GLN A 302 -0.90 -24.08 -22.18
C GLN A 302 -0.16 -22.79 -22.57
N GLU A 303 -0.23 -22.34 -23.83
CA GLU A 303 0.37 -21.08 -24.27
C GLU A 303 -0.33 -19.85 -23.68
N ILE A 304 -1.64 -19.94 -23.40
CA ILE A 304 -2.36 -18.88 -22.68
C ILE A 304 -1.84 -18.79 -21.25
N LEU A 305 -1.60 -19.93 -20.60
CA LEU A 305 -1.08 -19.98 -19.23
C LEU A 305 0.33 -19.37 -19.15
N VAL A 306 1.20 -19.71 -20.10
CA VAL A 306 2.57 -19.16 -20.16
C VAL A 306 2.55 -17.65 -20.34
N ARG A 307 1.65 -17.13 -21.20
CA ARG A 307 1.48 -15.69 -21.39
C ARG A 307 0.96 -14.98 -20.14
N TRP A 308 0.03 -15.57 -19.40
CA TRP A 308 -0.43 -15.02 -18.11
C TRP A 308 0.70 -14.97 -17.08
N LEU A 309 1.52 -16.02 -17.03
CA LEU A 309 2.69 -16.05 -16.17
C LEU A 309 3.74 -15.01 -16.58
N GLU A 310 3.97 -14.83 -17.88
CA GLU A 310 4.85 -13.78 -18.42
C GLU A 310 4.41 -12.38 -17.97
N LEU A 311 3.12 -12.06 -18.13
CA LEU A 311 2.58 -10.78 -17.70
C LEU A 311 2.80 -10.54 -16.19
N ALA A 312 2.60 -11.58 -15.37
CA ALA A 312 2.83 -11.50 -13.93
C ALA A 312 4.30 -11.27 -13.58
N LEU A 313 5.22 -12.05 -14.16
CA LEU A 313 6.65 -11.95 -13.92
C LEU A 313 7.21 -10.60 -14.38
N ASP A 314 6.75 -10.10 -15.53
CA ASP A 314 7.23 -8.83 -16.08
C ASP A 314 6.80 -7.65 -15.22
N ILE A 315 5.53 -7.59 -14.82
CA ILE A 315 5.00 -6.51 -13.97
C ILE A 315 5.69 -6.52 -12.60
N TYR A 316 5.73 -7.67 -11.90
CA TYR A 316 6.36 -7.77 -10.58
C TYR A 316 7.87 -7.71 -10.62
N GLY A 317 8.49 -7.94 -11.77
CA GLY A 317 9.92 -7.75 -11.93
C GLY A 317 10.31 -6.30 -12.23
N SER A 318 9.40 -5.45 -12.71
CA SER A 318 9.70 -4.06 -13.15
C SER A 318 8.94 -3.03 -12.31
N ILE A 319 7.80 -2.61 -12.84
CA ILE A 319 7.10 -1.37 -12.55
C ILE A 319 6.25 -1.43 -11.27
N PHE A 320 6.03 -2.63 -10.73
CA PHE A 320 5.33 -2.82 -9.46
C PHE A 320 6.34 -3.00 -8.33
N PRO A 321 6.10 -2.49 -7.11
CA PRO A 321 4.92 -1.72 -6.69
C PRO A 321 4.97 -0.26 -7.13
N PHE A 322 3.85 0.27 -7.64
CA PHE A 322 3.77 1.68 -8.04
C PHE A 322 3.81 2.64 -6.86
N TYR A 323 3.12 2.29 -5.77
CA TYR A 323 3.07 3.10 -4.55
C TYR A 323 4.20 2.79 -3.57
N GLY A 324 4.95 1.70 -3.80
CA GLY A 324 6.13 1.35 -3.01
C GLY A 324 7.39 1.94 -3.63
N THR A 325 8.25 2.54 -2.83
CA THR A 325 9.48 3.17 -3.32
C THR A 325 10.74 2.49 -2.76
N PRO A 326 11.90 2.55 -3.45
CA PRO A 326 13.11 1.83 -3.01
C PRO A 326 13.63 2.15 -1.60
N ASP A 327 13.19 3.27 -1.00
CA ASP A 327 13.44 3.64 0.40
C ASP A 327 12.57 2.83 1.41
N GLY A 328 11.63 2.01 0.93
CA GLY A 328 10.70 1.20 1.73
C GLY A 328 9.35 1.88 2.00
N GLY A 329 9.16 3.14 1.61
CA GLY A 329 7.93 3.87 1.85
C GLY A 329 6.75 3.37 1.00
N TRP A 330 5.52 3.61 1.48
CA TRP A 330 4.29 3.32 0.74
C TRP A 330 3.38 4.56 0.65
N ALA A 331 3.21 5.09 -0.56
CA ALA A 331 2.57 6.39 -0.81
C ALA A 331 1.10 6.49 -0.35
N GLU A 332 0.36 5.38 -0.29
CA GLU A 332 -1.04 5.35 0.17
C GLU A 332 -1.19 5.22 1.70
N GLY A 333 -0.10 5.37 2.46
CA GLY A 333 -0.14 5.31 3.92
C GLY A 333 -0.14 3.90 4.49
N VAL A 334 -0.12 3.81 5.82
CA VAL A 334 0.09 2.55 6.55
C VAL A 334 -1.01 1.52 6.32
N PHE A 335 -2.26 1.94 6.28
CA PHE A 335 -3.39 1.02 6.13
C PHE A 335 -3.32 0.23 4.82
N TYR A 336 -3.08 0.93 3.72
CA TYR A 336 -2.90 0.28 2.42
C TYR A 336 -1.57 -0.48 2.34
N ALA A 337 -0.50 0.01 2.96
CA ALA A 337 0.78 -0.70 3.02
C ALA A 337 0.65 -2.08 3.69
N THR A 338 0.03 -2.16 4.87
CA THR A 338 -0.18 -3.42 5.61
C THR A 338 -1.05 -4.43 4.83
N SER A 339 -1.90 -3.93 3.93
CA SER A 339 -2.83 -4.74 3.15
C SER A 339 -2.26 -5.20 1.81
N TYR A 340 -1.64 -4.29 1.07
CA TYR A 340 -1.20 -4.52 -0.31
C TYR A 340 0.17 -5.15 -0.41
N THR A 341 0.90 -5.23 0.71
CA THR A 341 2.21 -5.89 0.74
C THR A 341 2.14 -7.40 0.97
N ARG A 342 0.94 -8.00 0.99
CA ARG A 342 0.74 -9.44 1.21
C ARG A 342 0.03 -10.20 0.09
N TRP A 343 -0.74 -9.52 -0.78
CA TRP A 343 -1.63 -10.20 -1.74
C TRP A 343 -0.89 -11.09 -2.74
N TYR A 344 0.35 -10.74 -3.08
CA TYR A 344 1.19 -11.45 -4.06
C TYR A 344 2.11 -12.49 -3.41
N ILE A 345 2.10 -12.65 -2.09
CA ILE A 345 3.06 -13.53 -1.41
C ILE A 345 2.94 -14.99 -1.85
N PRO A 346 1.74 -15.59 -2.00
CA PRO A 346 1.63 -16.95 -2.52
C PRO A 346 2.32 -17.12 -3.88
N PHE A 347 2.03 -16.22 -4.84
CA PHE A 347 2.73 -16.16 -6.11
C PHE A 347 4.26 -16.02 -5.98
N PHE A 348 4.75 -15.09 -5.16
CA PHE A 348 6.19 -14.84 -5.00
C PHE A 348 6.92 -16.05 -4.42
N MET A 349 6.32 -16.72 -3.44
CA MET A 349 6.88 -17.92 -2.83
C MET A 349 6.88 -19.11 -3.80
N ALA A 350 5.86 -19.22 -4.64
CA ALA A 350 5.82 -20.23 -5.70
C ALA A 350 6.94 -19.99 -6.72
N VAL A 351 7.14 -18.74 -7.17
CA VAL A 351 8.26 -18.41 -8.09
C VAL A 351 9.62 -18.63 -7.42
N GLU A 352 9.79 -18.28 -6.14
CA GLU A 352 11.00 -18.61 -5.36
C GLU A 352 11.28 -20.12 -5.39
N ARG A 353 10.25 -20.94 -5.15
CA ARG A 353 10.37 -22.41 -5.16
C ARG A 353 10.72 -22.97 -6.54
N PHE A 354 10.05 -22.53 -7.60
CA PHE A 354 10.22 -23.10 -8.93
C PHE A 354 11.44 -22.54 -9.67
N ALA A 355 11.69 -21.25 -9.56
CA ALA A 355 12.70 -20.56 -10.36
C ALA A 355 13.98 -20.25 -9.57
N GLY A 356 13.93 -20.27 -8.24
CA GLY A 356 15.02 -19.78 -7.39
C GLY A 356 15.12 -18.25 -7.36
N VAL A 357 14.16 -17.53 -7.94
CA VAL A 357 14.14 -16.05 -7.97
C VAL A 357 13.21 -15.52 -6.90
N ARG A 358 13.69 -14.60 -6.07
CA ARG A 358 12.97 -14.03 -4.94
C ARG A 358 12.59 -12.59 -5.23
N PHE A 359 11.33 -12.33 -5.60
CA PHE A 359 10.84 -10.96 -5.77
C PHE A 359 11.02 -10.09 -4.52
N LEU A 360 10.94 -10.69 -3.33
CA LEU A 360 11.15 -10.00 -2.06
C LEU A 360 12.59 -9.49 -1.86
N ASP A 361 13.56 -9.93 -2.66
CA ASP A 361 14.92 -9.37 -2.61
C ASP A 361 14.98 -7.96 -3.20
N ARG A 362 13.97 -7.49 -3.93
CA ARG A 362 14.02 -6.14 -4.51
C ARG A 362 14.04 -5.05 -3.42
N PRO A 363 14.69 -3.89 -3.65
CA PRO A 363 14.99 -2.92 -2.59
C PRO A 363 13.81 -2.47 -1.73
N PHE A 364 12.65 -2.20 -2.34
CA PHE A 364 11.44 -1.81 -1.60
C PHE A 364 11.06 -2.84 -0.53
N TYR A 365 11.00 -4.12 -0.89
CA TYR A 365 10.54 -5.18 0.01
C TYR A 365 11.50 -5.42 1.16
N GLN A 366 12.81 -5.23 0.94
CA GLN A 366 13.78 -5.31 2.02
C GLN A 366 13.53 -4.21 3.07
N ARG A 367 13.24 -2.98 2.63
CA ARG A 367 13.16 -1.78 3.48
C ARG A 367 11.78 -1.42 4.00
N VAL A 368 10.71 -2.02 3.48
CA VAL A 368 9.33 -1.73 3.94
C VAL A 368 9.14 -1.93 5.45
N ILE A 369 9.96 -2.80 6.05
CA ILE A 369 9.96 -3.04 7.49
C ILE A 369 10.33 -1.78 8.30
N HIS A 370 11.22 -0.92 7.80
CA HIS A 370 11.53 0.35 8.43
C HIS A 370 10.34 1.30 8.35
N TYR A 371 9.63 1.34 7.22
CA TYR A 371 8.40 2.12 7.12
C TYR A 371 7.37 1.68 8.17
N PHE A 372 7.19 0.38 8.37
CA PHE A 372 6.30 -0.13 9.43
C PHE A 372 6.79 0.24 10.84
N MET A 373 8.08 0.15 11.13
CA MET A 373 8.60 0.57 12.45
C MET A 373 8.33 2.04 12.75
N HIS A 374 8.39 2.91 11.74
CA HIS A 374 8.14 4.35 11.91
C HIS A 374 6.65 4.72 11.91
N PHE A 375 5.84 4.06 11.08
CA PHE A 375 4.48 4.48 10.77
C PHE A 375 3.38 3.47 11.14
N ALA A 376 3.72 2.26 11.56
CA ALA A 376 2.76 1.20 11.93
C ALA A 376 2.93 0.61 13.34
N PRO A 377 3.26 1.38 14.40
CA PRO A 377 3.20 0.84 15.75
C PRO A 377 1.73 0.68 16.21
N PRO A 378 1.28 -0.52 16.60
CA PRO A 378 -0.12 -0.80 16.92
C PRO A 378 -0.58 -0.16 18.21
N GLU A 379 0.30 0.08 19.19
CA GLU A 379 -0.10 0.71 20.44
C GLU A 379 -0.30 2.22 20.31
N ARG A 380 0.10 2.81 19.18
CA ARG A 380 -0.10 4.22 18.91
C ARG A 380 -1.58 4.51 18.80
N GLU A 381 -2.01 5.56 19.49
CA GLU A 381 -3.42 5.95 19.55
C GLU A 381 -4.05 6.23 18.18
N ASN A 382 -3.27 6.67 17.19
CA ASN A 382 -3.76 6.86 15.84
C ASN A 382 -2.68 6.70 14.75
N HIS A 383 -3.11 6.70 13.49
CA HIS A 383 -2.25 6.73 12.32
C HIS A 383 -2.66 7.92 11.43
N PRO A 384 -1.83 8.98 11.29
CA PRO A 384 -2.32 10.32 10.96
C PRO A 384 -2.58 10.63 9.48
N PHE A 385 -2.09 9.80 8.55
CA PHE A 385 -2.04 10.17 7.13
C PHE A 385 -2.73 9.14 6.25
N CYS A 386 -3.33 9.63 5.16
CA CYS A 386 -4.03 8.84 4.15
C CYS A 386 -5.28 8.12 4.70
N ASP A 387 -5.94 7.35 3.85
CA ASP A 387 -7.15 6.63 4.21
C ASP A 387 -6.88 5.48 5.21
N GLY A 388 -7.74 5.41 6.23
CA GLY A 388 -7.77 4.32 7.20
C GLY A 388 -6.61 4.35 8.20
N TYR A 389 -6.56 3.33 9.04
CA TYR A 389 -5.50 3.10 10.02
C TYR A 389 -5.32 1.60 10.21
N TRP A 390 -4.16 1.18 10.71
CA TRP A 390 -4.00 -0.23 11.05
C TRP A 390 -4.83 -0.57 12.29
N CYS A 391 -5.91 -1.33 12.09
CA CYS A 391 -6.88 -1.67 13.11
C CYS A 391 -6.58 -3.01 13.80
N ASN A 392 -6.91 -3.06 15.09
CA ASN A 392 -7.03 -4.29 15.85
C ASN A 392 -8.33 -5.03 15.48
N SER A 393 -8.43 -6.31 15.83
CA SER A 393 -9.63 -7.12 15.50
C SER A 393 -10.91 -6.64 16.14
N ASP A 394 -10.78 -5.90 17.24
CA ASP A 394 -11.88 -5.50 18.11
C ASP A 394 -12.24 -4.01 17.92
N ASP A 395 -11.59 -3.33 16.96
CA ASP A 395 -11.89 -1.93 16.65
C ASP A 395 -13.28 -1.78 16.02
N GLU A 396 -14.00 -0.75 16.47
CA GLU A 396 -15.40 -0.51 16.08
C GLU A 396 -15.56 -0.18 14.59
N GLU A 397 -14.58 0.47 13.96
CA GLU A 397 -14.68 0.90 12.56
C GLU A 397 -14.34 -0.22 11.56
N TRP A 398 -13.40 -1.11 11.88
CA TRP A 398 -12.90 -2.16 10.97
C TRP A 398 -12.53 -3.48 11.67
N PRO A 399 -13.51 -4.23 12.22
CA PRO A 399 -13.20 -5.44 12.99
C PRO A 399 -12.59 -6.55 12.12
N GLY A 400 -11.32 -6.88 12.36
CA GLY A 400 -10.69 -8.17 12.00
C GLY A 400 -10.31 -8.39 10.54
N PHE A 401 -10.50 -7.40 9.65
CA PHE A 401 -10.13 -7.55 8.24
C PHE A 401 -8.63 -7.36 7.96
N PHE A 402 -7.93 -6.56 8.79
CA PHE A 402 -6.53 -6.16 8.57
C PHE A 402 -5.60 -6.38 9.77
N ALA A 403 -6.06 -7.09 10.80
CA ALA A 403 -5.28 -7.33 12.02
C ALA A 403 -4.02 -8.19 11.80
N GLN A 404 -3.72 -8.64 10.58
CA GLN A 404 -2.53 -9.45 10.30
C GLN A 404 -1.26 -8.63 10.45
N ASN A 405 -0.30 -9.25 11.12
CA ASN A 405 1.03 -8.72 11.36
C ASN A 405 1.73 -8.35 10.03
N PRO A 406 1.91 -7.05 9.72
CA PRO A 406 2.56 -6.63 8.47
C PRO A 406 4.06 -6.91 8.45
N TYR A 407 4.67 -7.25 9.59
CA TYR A 407 6.09 -7.55 9.72
C TYR A 407 6.44 -8.98 9.28
N ARG A 408 5.47 -9.91 9.23
CA ARG A 408 5.71 -11.36 9.19
C ARG A 408 6.69 -11.84 8.12
N PHE A 409 6.53 -11.38 6.87
CA PHE A 409 7.40 -11.82 5.76
C PHE A 409 8.72 -11.05 5.68
N TYR A 410 8.77 -9.87 6.28
CA TYR A 410 9.84 -8.91 6.07
C TYR A 410 10.81 -8.87 7.25
N ALA A 411 10.34 -9.04 8.48
CA ALA A 411 11.15 -8.96 9.69
C ALA A 411 12.21 -10.06 9.76
N GLU A 412 11.82 -11.33 9.65
CA GLU A 412 12.76 -12.47 9.69
C GLU A 412 13.75 -12.45 8.51
N ARG A 413 13.34 -11.90 7.36
CA ARG A 413 14.16 -11.90 6.14
C ARG A 413 15.12 -10.72 6.05
N PHE A 414 14.69 -9.54 6.50
CA PHE A 414 15.37 -8.28 6.23
C PHE A 414 15.37 -7.32 7.41
N GLY A 415 14.64 -7.60 8.48
CA GLY A 415 14.47 -6.69 9.60
C GLY A 415 15.62 -6.79 10.62
N PRO A 416 15.89 -5.69 11.34
CA PRO A 416 16.74 -5.73 12.53
C PRO A 416 16.09 -6.62 13.62
N ALA A 417 16.87 -7.00 14.64
CA ALA A 417 16.39 -7.85 15.74
C ALA A 417 15.10 -7.33 16.39
N ARG A 418 14.99 -6.00 16.53
CA ARG A 418 13.78 -5.36 17.07
C ARG A 418 12.55 -5.57 16.18
N ALA A 419 12.69 -5.53 14.86
CA ALA A 419 11.58 -5.79 13.95
C ALA A 419 11.08 -7.24 14.06
N VAL A 420 11.98 -8.19 14.29
CA VAL A 420 11.64 -9.61 14.54
C VAL A 420 10.86 -9.73 15.85
N GLU A 421 11.32 -9.10 16.93
CA GLU A 421 10.60 -9.09 18.21
C GLU A 421 9.19 -8.48 18.07
N LEU A 422 9.08 -7.34 17.38
CA LEU A 422 7.79 -6.69 17.10
C LEU A 422 6.89 -7.62 16.26
N SER A 423 7.44 -8.29 15.25
CA SER A 423 6.71 -9.27 14.45
C SER A 423 6.13 -10.39 15.32
N HIS A 424 6.90 -10.95 16.24
CA HIS A 424 6.41 -11.99 17.15
C HIS A 424 5.38 -11.46 18.15
N LYS A 425 5.59 -10.24 18.68
CA LYS A 425 4.64 -9.56 19.57
C LYS A 425 3.29 -9.31 18.90
N TYR A 426 3.31 -8.90 17.64
CA TYR A 426 2.11 -8.57 16.86
C TYR A 426 1.52 -9.76 16.13
N ALA A 427 2.14 -10.93 16.22
CA ALA A 427 1.53 -12.17 15.76
C ALA A 427 0.29 -12.45 16.61
N ALA A 428 -0.87 -12.16 16.04
CA ALA A 428 -2.16 -12.39 16.68
C ALA A 428 -2.95 -13.49 15.94
N PRO A 429 -2.41 -14.74 15.86
CA PRO A 429 -3.02 -15.82 15.08
C PRO A 429 -4.47 -16.09 15.48
N ARG A 430 -4.80 -15.93 16.76
CA ARG A 430 -6.12 -16.19 17.33
C ARG A 430 -7.21 -15.25 16.81
N ILE A 431 -6.88 -14.06 16.31
CA ILE A 431 -7.88 -13.08 15.82
C ILE A 431 -8.05 -13.12 14.30
N PHE A 432 -7.22 -13.87 13.58
CA PHE A 432 -7.30 -13.97 12.12
C PHE A 432 -8.51 -14.79 11.68
N LYS A 433 -9.44 -14.12 11.00
CA LYS A 433 -10.58 -14.78 10.35
C LYS A 433 -10.36 -14.97 8.85
N LEU A 434 -9.60 -14.09 8.20
CA LEU A 434 -9.44 -14.06 6.74
C LEU A 434 -7.95 -14.08 6.40
N HIS A 435 -7.59 -14.58 5.21
CA HIS A 435 -6.20 -14.70 4.69
C HIS A 435 -5.34 -15.81 5.31
N LEU A 436 -5.70 -17.07 5.08
CA LEU A 436 -4.85 -18.22 5.44
C LEU A 436 -3.91 -18.69 4.31
N LEU A 437 -4.12 -18.21 3.07
CA LEU A 437 -3.34 -18.65 1.90
C LEU A 437 -1.85 -18.33 2.01
N ASP A 438 -1.48 -17.27 2.72
CA ASP A 438 -0.10 -16.88 2.98
C ASP A 438 0.41 -17.42 4.32
N ILE A 439 -0.41 -18.07 5.15
CA ILE A 439 -0.02 -18.59 6.47
C ILE A 439 0.67 -19.95 6.35
N PHE A 440 0.04 -20.87 5.64
CA PHE A 440 0.52 -22.25 5.44
C PHE A 440 1.33 -22.33 4.14
N ILE A 441 2.50 -21.69 4.15
CA ILE A 441 3.52 -21.79 3.12
C ILE A 441 4.85 -22.11 3.83
N PRO A 442 5.71 -22.98 3.28
CA PRO A 442 7.05 -23.21 3.78
C PRO A 442 7.84 -21.91 3.94
N ALA A 443 8.68 -21.85 4.97
CA ALA A 443 9.61 -20.74 5.13
C ALA A 443 10.51 -20.64 3.88
N GLY A 444 10.49 -19.50 3.21
CA GLY A 444 11.47 -19.22 2.16
C GLY A 444 12.83 -18.91 2.74
N LYS A 445 13.83 -18.74 1.88
CA LYS A 445 15.22 -18.57 2.33
C LYS A 445 15.48 -17.15 2.81
N VAL A 446 16.04 -17.01 4.02
CA VAL A 446 16.61 -15.74 4.49
C VAL A 446 17.84 -15.43 3.63
N PRO A 447 17.95 -14.24 3.02
CA PRO A 447 19.13 -13.84 2.27
C PRO A 447 20.37 -13.73 3.17
N GLU A 448 21.55 -14.01 2.63
CA GLU A 448 22.82 -13.82 3.36
C GLU A 448 23.15 -12.34 3.62
N SER A 449 22.63 -11.44 2.77
CA SER A 449 22.81 -10.00 2.87
C SER A 449 21.59 -9.24 2.39
N HIS A 450 21.32 -8.07 2.96
CA HIS A 450 20.22 -7.18 2.59
C HIS A 450 20.55 -5.70 2.88
N LEU A 451 19.75 -4.79 2.32
CA LEU A 451 19.91 -3.34 2.28
C LEU A 451 19.35 -2.60 3.50
N THR A 452 18.58 -3.28 4.34
CA THR A 452 17.72 -2.64 5.35
C THR A 452 18.53 -1.97 6.46
N GLY A 453 19.61 -2.60 6.93
CA GLY A 453 20.42 -2.07 8.03
C GLY A 453 19.62 -1.83 9.33
N GLU A 454 20.17 -1.04 10.24
CA GLU A 454 19.47 -0.59 11.45
C GLU A 454 18.62 0.66 11.17
N PRO A 455 17.48 0.85 11.86
CA PRO A 455 16.62 1.99 11.65
C PRO A 455 17.26 3.27 12.20
N SER A 456 17.17 4.34 11.42
CA SER A 456 17.63 5.67 11.84
C SER A 456 16.55 6.39 12.66
N ALA A 457 16.97 7.28 13.56
CA ALA A 457 16.07 8.20 14.24
C ALA A 457 15.28 9.11 13.27
N ILE A 458 15.85 9.36 12.08
CA ILE A 458 15.14 9.99 10.97
C ILE A 458 14.81 8.95 9.88
N GLY A 459 13.55 8.54 9.83
CA GLY A 459 13.03 7.67 8.77
C GLY A 459 12.69 8.52 7.55
N ASN A 460 13.58 8.53 6.56
CA ASN A 460 13.40 9.28 5.30
C ASN A 460 12.80 8.37 4.22
N PHE A 461 11.50 8.53 3.99
CA PHE A 461 10.74 7.85 2.93
C PHE A 461 10.18 8.89 1.95
N SER A 462 10.98 9.92 1.65
CA SER A 462 10.56 11.09 0.86
C SER A 462 10.11 10.74 -0.55
N LYS A 463 10.55 9.63 -1.14
CA LYS A 463 10.05 9.20 -2.47
C LYS A 463 8.59 8.75 -2.41
N ALA A 464 8.16 8.12 -1.31
CA ALA A 464 6.75 7.84 -1.01
C ALA A 464 6.03 9.04 -0.37
N GLY A 465 6.80 9.97 0.16
CA GLY A 465 6.36 11.25 0.68
C GLY A 465 6.15 11.31 2.18
N PHE A 466 6.93 10.54 2.94
CA PHE A 466 6.85 10.51 4.40
C PHE A 466 8.22 10.75 5.03
N VAL A 467 8.23 11.49 6.12
CA VAL A 467 9.40 11.64 7.00
C VAL A 467 8.96 11.45 8.44
N SER A 468 9.77 10.72 9.22
CA SER A 468 9.55 10.49 10.64
C SER A 468 10.79 10.89 11.42
N CYS A 469 10.65 11.75 12.41
CA CYS A 469 11.69 12.13 13.36
C CYS A 469 11.31 11.56 14.73
N GLN A 470 12.08 10.62 15.27
CA GLN A 470 11.76 9.92 16.51
C GLN A 470 12.93 9.95 17.49
N THR A 471 12.66 10.23 18.76
CA THR A 471 13.69 10.19 19.81
C THR A 471 14.11 8.76 20.13
N ASN A 472 13.20 7.78 19.96
CA ASN A 472 13.43 6.37 20.21
C ASN A 472 12.55 5.48 19.31
N VAL A 473 13.07 5.09 18.15
CA VAL A 473 12.35 4.20 17.21
C VAL A 473 12.14 2.80 17.83
N SER A 474 13.04 2.37 18.71
CA SER A 474 13.03 1.01 19.27
C SER A 474 11.94 0.80 20.33
N ASP A 475 11.55 1.83 21.08
CA ASP A 475 10.53 1.74 22.11
C ASP A 475 9.56 2.92 22.05
N GLN A 476 8.37 2.66 21.50
CA GLN A 476 7.34 3.68 21.32
C GLN A 476 6.70 4.16 22.64
N SER A 477 6.88 3.42 23.74
CA SER A 477 6.38 3.82 25.05
C SER A 477 7.23 4.92 25.71
N ASP A 478 8.46 5.10 25.24
CA ASP A 478 9.40 6.16 25.62
C ASP A 478 9.92 6.87 24.35
N ASN A 479 9.00 7.40 23.56
CA ASN A 479 9.29 8.02 22.27
C ASN A 479 8.47 9.27 22.05
N THR A 480 9.12 10.31 21.54
CA THR A 480 8.45 11.46 20.93
C THR A 480 8.69 11.43 19.43
N ALA A 481 7.61 11.45 18.65
CA ALA A 481 7.65 11.37 17.20
C ALA A 481 6.99 12.60 16.55
N LEU A 482 7.72 13.21 15.63
CA LEU A 482 7.18 14.14 14.64
C LEU A 482 7.09 13.41 13.29
N LEU A 483 5.88 13.31 12.75
CA LEU A 483 5.61 12.68 11.45
C LEU A 483 5.19 13.76 10.46
N ILE A 484 5.72 13.74 9.24
CA ILE A 484 5.51 14.80 8.23
C ILE A 484 5.18 14.15 6.88
N ARG A 485 4.27 14.79 6.14
CA ARG A 485 3.78 14.35 4.84
C ARG A 485 4.07 15.37 3.74
N ALA A 486 4.70 14.92 2.65
CA ALA A 486 4.82 15.67 1.39
C ALA A 486 5.15 14.72 0.22
N SER A 487 4.25 14.60 -0.75
CA SER A 487 4.24 13.58 -1.81
C SER A 487 4.55 14.14 -3.19
N ARG A 488 5.38 13.41 -3.94
CA ARG A 488 5.42 13.51 -5.41
C ARG A 488 4.19 12.91 -6.10
N TYR A 489 3.36 12.16 -5.39
CA TYR A 489 2.14 11.55 -5.92
C TYR A 489 0.91 12.47 -5.81
N GLY A 490 1.03 13.61 -5.11
CA GLY A 490 -0.08 14.51 -4.82
C GLY A 490 -1.12 13.91 -3.87
N SER A 491 -2.40 14.07 -4.19
CA SER A 491 -3.56 13.82 -3.31
C SER A 491 -4.59 12.83 -3.90
N ALA A 492 -4.16 12.03 -4.88
CA ALA A 492 -4.99 11.04 -5.56
C ALA A 492 -5.02 9.66 -4.87
N SER A 493 -5.99 8.84 -5.26
CA SER A 493 -6.26 7.53 -4.65
C SER A 493 -6.56 7.67 -3.15
N HIS A 494 -5.84 6.95 -2.29
CA HIS A 494 -5.98 6.96 -0.83
C HIS A 494 -5.16 8.04 -0.12
N GLN A 495 -4.49 8.91 -0.88
CA GLN A 495 -3.84 10.11 -0.35
C GLN A 495 -4.83 11.28 -0.24
N HIS A 496 -4.46 12.29 0.54
CA HIS A 496 -5.29 13.48 0.78
C HIS A 496 -4.58 14.75 0.30
N ALA A 497 -5.29 15.87 0.30
CA ALA A 497 -4.75 17.20 -0.03
C ALA A 497 -3.96 17.79 1.15
N ASP A 498 -2.90 17.07 1.56
CA ASP A 498 -2.22 17.17 2.86
C ASP A 498 -0.72 17.49 2.76
N GLN A 499 -0.26 18.09 1.65
CA GLN A 499 1.15 18.43 1.48
C GLN A 499 1.60 19.41 2.58
N GLY A 500 2.61 19.04 3.37
CA GLY A 500 3.11 19.84 4.50
C GLY A 500 2.39 19.58 5.83
N SER A 501 1.44 18.64 5.86
CA SER A 501 0.78 18.20 7.10
C SER A 501 1.76 17.45 8.01
N PHE A 502 1.49 17.51 9.32
CA PHE A 502 2.32 16.87 10.34
C PHE A 502 1.50 16.29 11.48
N ALA A 503 2.09 15.40 12.28
CA ALA A 503 1.53 14.87 13.52
C ALA A 503 2.61 14.82 14.61
N LEU A 504 2.21 15.05 15.86
CA LEU A 504 3.09 15.02 17.03
C LEU A 504 2.54 14.03 18.06
N ILE A 505 3.35 13.05 18.40
CA ILE A 505 2.99 11.92 19.27
C ILE A 505 4.04 11.80 20.37
N LYS A 506 3.61 11.53 21.60
CA LYS A 506 4.48 11.31 22.76
C LYS A 506 4.01 10.08 23.53
N ASN A 507 4.88 9.08 23.70
CA ASN A 507 4.61 7.85 24.43
C ASN A 507 3.31 7.16 23.99
N ASN A 508 3.17 6.96 22.67
CA ASN A 508 1.95 6.46 22.00
C ASN A 508 0.68 7.33 22.11
N VAL A 509 0.73 8.47 22.80
CA VAL A 509 -0.39 9.42 22.92
C VAL A 509 -0.30 10.48 21.83
N THR A 510 -1.39 10.68 21.10
CA THR A 510 -1.44 11.61 19.97
C THR A 510 -1.82 13.00 20.44
N LEU A 511 -0.90 13.95 20.31
CA LEU A 511 -1.11 15.32 20.73
C LEU A 511 -1.66 16.18 19.59
N ILE A 512 -1.08 16.05 18.41
CA ILE A 512 -1.47 16.77 17.20
C ILE A 512 -1.57 15.75 16.07
N THR A 513 -2.67 15.78 15.33
CA THR A 513 -2.89 14.88 14.19
C THR A 513 -3.89 15.49 13.22
N PRO A 514 -3.80 15.23 11.91
CA PRO A 514 -4.92 15.44 10.99
C PRO A 514 -6.21 14.80 11.51
N SER A 515 -7.33 15.35 11.07
CA SER A 515 -8.68 15.08 11.58
C SER A 515 -9.59 14.39 10.57
N GLY A 516 -10.76 14.00 11.05
CA GLY A 516 -11.79 13.26 10.35
C GLY A 516 -11.67 11.75 10.54
N TYR A 517 -12.72 11.05 10.11
CA TYR A 517 -12.82 9.60 10.14
C TYR A 517 -13.00 9.10 8.72
N PHE A 518 -12.56 7.88 8.41
CA PHE A 518 -12.78 7.34 7.07
C PHE A 518 -14.28 7.22 6.77
N GLY A 519 -15.09 6.95 7.81
CA GLY A 519 -16.54 6.92 7.74
C GLY A 519 -17.03 5.60 7.15
N ARG A 520 -18.28 5.55 6.65
CA ARG A 520 -18.83 4.30 6.11
C ARG A 520 -17.98 3.83 4.94
N ALA A 521 -17.83 4.59 3.87
CA ALA A 521 -17.19 4.11 2.64
C ALA A 521 -16.25 5.15 2.02
N TYR A 522 -15.30 4.65 1.24
CA TYR A 522 -14.57 5.46 0.27
C TYR A 522 -15.57 6.22 -0.60
N GLY A 523 -15.35 7.51 -0.75
CA GLY A 523 -16.20 8.37 -1.54
C GLY A 523 -17.51 8.77 -0.85
N THR A 524 -17.71 8.55 0.45
CA THR A 524 -18.79 9.23 1.20
C THR A 524 -18.60 10.75 1.18
N ARG A 525 -19.62 11.51 1.57
CA ARG A 525 -19.54 12.98 1.56
C ARG A 525 -18.46 13.49 2.53
N HIS A 526 -18.47 13.00 3.78
CA HIS A 526 -17.40 13.29 4.75
C HIS A 526 -16.01 12.95 4.20
N HIS A 527 -15.87 11.78 3.56
CA HIS A 527 -14.60 11.40 2.96
C HIS A 527 -14.12 12.43 1.91
N ARG A 528 -14.95 12.72 0.91
CA ARG A 528 -14.60 13.59 -0.23
C ARG A 528 -14.43 15.06 0.15
N GLU A 529 -15.29 15.56 1.04
CA GLU A 529 -15.43 17.00 1.31
C GLU A 529 -14.78 17.42 2.64
N TRP A 530 -14.44 16.48 3.52
CA TRP A 530 -13.67 16.75 4.74
C TRP A 530 -12.30 16.08 4.68
N THR A 531 -12.20 14.77 4.92
CA THR A 531 -10.91 14.10 5.15
C THR A 531 -9.92 14.24 3.99
N ARG A 532 -10.39 14.28 2.75
CA ARG A 532 -9.50 14.40 1.57
C ARG A 532 -9.02 15.81 1.30
N THR A 533 -9.48 16.79 2.07
CA THR A 533 -9.28 18.22 1.81
C THR A 533 -8.34 18.84 2.83
N THR A 534 -7.62 19.89 2.44
CA THR A 534 -6.62 20.56 3.29
C THR A 534 -7.17 21.07 4.62
N GLN A 535 -8.47 21.37 4.70
CA GLN A 535 -9.13 21.83 5.94
C GLN A 535 -9.15 20.79 7.06
N ALA A 536 -8.97 19.49 6.74
CA ALA A 536 -8.90 18.43 7.73
C ALA A 536 -7.48 18.19 8.24
N HIS A 537 -6.48 18.95 7.77
CA HIS A 537 -5.07 18.67 7.98
C HIS A 537 -4.33 19.85 8.61
N ASN A 538 -3.18 19.56 9.24
CA ASN A 538 -2.34 20.56 9.92
C ASN A 538 -1.54 21.38 8.89
N CYS A 539 -2.26 22.07 8.02
CA CYS A 539 -1.81 22.79 6.84
C CYS A 539 -2.25 24.26 6.90
N VAL A 540 -2.12 24.97 5.78
CA VAL A 540 -2.66 26.33 5.63
C VAL A 540 -3.76 26.39 4.58
N LEU A 541 -4.67 27.34 4.73
CA LEU A 541 -5.56 27.80 3.66
C LEU A 541 -5.21 29.24 3.27
N VAL A 542 -5.20 29.53 1.98
CA VAL A 542 -4.96 30.87 1.42
C VAL A 542 -6.31 31.45 1.01
N ASP A 543 -6.75 32.51 1.69
CA ASP A 543 -8.10 33.08 1.52
C ASP A 543 -9.23 32.03 1.61
N GLY A 544 -9.06 31.04 2.51
CA GLY A 544 -9.99 29.94 2.71
C GLY A 544 -9.86 28.79 1.70
N VAL A 545 -8.93 28.87 0.74
CA VAL A 545 -8.70 27.85 -0.29
C VAL A 545 -7.48 26.99 0.06
N GLY A 546 -7.64 25.67 0.00
CA GLY A 546 -6.57 24.68 0.19
C GLY A 546 -5.97 24.18 -1.12
N GLN A 547 -5.23 23.08 -1.01
CA GLN A 547 -4.66 22.33 -2.13
C GLN A 547 -5.79 21.58 -2.87
N LEU A 548 -5.58 21.26 -4.15
CA LEU A 548 -6.59 20.54 -4.94
C LEU A 548 -6.67 19.05 -4.51
N PRO A 549 -7.84 18.54 -4.10
CA PRO A 549 -8.02 17.11 -3.85
C PRO A 549 -7.93 16.29 -5.14
N SER A 550 -7.46 15.05 -5.04
CA SER A 550 -7.26 14.15 -6.20
C SER A 550 -6.31 14.70 -7.29
N SER A 551 -5.41 15.60 -6.91
CA SER A 551 -4.41 16.20 -7.80
C SER A 551 -3.15 15.34 -7.88
N HIS A 552 -2.52 15.33 -9.05
CA HIS A 552 -1.18 14.76 -9.26
C HIS A 552 -0.11 15.84 -9.51
N THR A 553 -0.53 17.09 -9.59
CA THR A 553 0.31 18.27 -9.85
C THR A 553 0.56 19.06 -8.57
N ASP A 554 -0.36 19.01 -7.62
CA ASP A 554 -0.25 19.69 -6.31
C ASP A 554 0.61 18.80 -5.40
N VAL A 555 1.93 18.90 -5.56
CA VAL A 555 2.92 18.06 -4.91
C VAL A 555 3.77 18.84 -3.91
N GLY A 556 4.23 18.16 -2.88
CA GLY A 556 5.23 18.67 -1.93
C GLY A 556 6.57 17.97 -2.09
N VAL A 557 7.66 18.68 -1.84
CA VAL A 557 9.03 18.15 -1.98
C VAL A 557 9.80 18.39 -0.69
N PHE A 558 10.32 17.32 -0.08
CA PHE A 558 11.30 17.45 1.00
C PHE A 558 12.63 17.97 0.43
N THR A 559 13.08 19.11 0.95
CA THR A 559 14.35 19.75 0.53
C THR A 559 15.46 19.57 1.55
N GLU A 560 15.12 19.24 2.80
CA GLU A 560 16.06 18.90 3.86
C GLU A 560 15.45 17.85 4.79
N CYS A 561 16.23 16.83 5.14
CA CYS A 561 15.87 15.79 6.11
C CYS A 561 17.16 15.34 6.81
N ARG A 562 17.48 15.94 7.96
CA ARG A 562 18.68 15.56 8.72
C ARG A 562 18.47 15.65 10.23
N ARG A 563 19.36 15.00 10.97
CA ARG A 563 19.55 15.21 12.41
C ARG A 563 20.93 15.83 12.61
N GLY A 564 21.00 16.96 13.31
CA GLY A 564 22.26 17.60 13.69
C GLY A 564 22.98 16.81 14.79
N ASP A 565 24.26 17.11 14.97
CA ASP A 565 25.09 16.52 16.04
C ASP A 565 24.62 16.95 17.45
N ASP A 566 23.89 18.06 17.53
CA ASP A 566 23.17 18.53 18.71
C ASP A 566 21.90 17.70 19.03
N GLY A 567 21.57 16.74 18.17
CA GLY A 567 20.40 15.87 18.30
C GLY A 567 19.13 16.45 17.70
N VAL A 568 19.15 17.69 17.19
CA VAL A 568 17.99 18.39 16.62
C VAL A 568 17.68 17.86 15.22
N PHE A 569 16.43 17.53 14.97
CA PHE A 569 15.91 17.19 13.66
C PHE A 569 15.59 18.48 12.89
N HIS A 570 16.08 18.55 11.65
CA HIS A 570 15.77 19.61 10.70
C HIS A 570 15.09 19.00 9.48
N VAL A 571 13.86 19.44 9.23
CA VAL A 571 13.09 19.04 8.05
C VAL A 571 12.57 20.29 7.35
N ALA A 572 12.79 20.38 6.04
CA ALA A 572 12.26 21.46 5.21
C ALA A 572 11.47 20.88 4.04
N VAL A 573 10.35 21.53 3.73
CA VAL A 573 9.44 21.13 2.66
C VAL A 573 9.13 22.33 1.77
N ASP A 574 9.34 22.19 0.47
CA ASP A 574 8.82 23.10 -0.54
C ASP A 574 7.39 22.68 -0.90
N LEU A 575 6.46 23.62 -0.71
CA LEU A 575 5.02 23.46 -0.90
C LEU A 575 4.50 24.37 -2.01
N SER A 576 5.38 25.03 -2.77
CA SER A 576 5.01 26.00 -3.80
C SER A 576 4.15 25.37 -4.89
N GLN A 577 4.43 24.12 -5.28
CA GLN A 577 3.62 23.38 -6.25
C GLN A 577 2.28 22.91 -5.68
N ALA A 578 2.22 22.61 -4.39
CA ALA A 578 0.97 22.23 -3.71
C ALA A 578 -0.01 23.41 -3.56
N TYR A 579 0.50 24.63 -3.59
CA TYR A 579 -0.28 25.86 -3.48
C TYR A 579 -0.03 26.76 -4.70
N PRO A 580 -0.58 26.43 -5.87
CA PRO A 580 -0.30 27.14 -7.12
C PRO A 580 -0.78 28.59 -7.14
N MET A 581 -1.60 29.00 -6.16
CA MET A 581 -1.99 30.40 -5.95
C MET A 581 -0.89 31.26 -5.30
N LEU A 582 0.17 30.64 -4.78
CA LEU A 582 1.31 31.30 -4.15
C LEU A 582 2.50 31.36 -5.09
N ARG A 583 3.38 32.35 -4.89
CA ARG A 583 4.65 32.45 -5.60
C ARG A 583 5.69 31.52 -4.99
N GLY A 584 5.65 31.35 -3.67
CA GLY A 584 6.57 30.49 -2.94
C GLY A 584 6.02 30.13 -1.57
N TYR A 585 6.23 28.89 -1.15
CA TYR A 585 5.89 28.44 0.18
C TYR A 585 6.89 27.38 0.64
N THR A 586 7.62 27.68 1.71
CA THR A 586 8.43 26.69 2.43
C THR A 586 7.96 26.56 3.87
N ARG A 587 7.86 25.31 4.33
CA ARG A 587 7.64 24.97 5.74
C ARG A 587 8.87 24.29 6.31
N LYS A 588 9.32 24.72 7.48
CA LYS A 588 10.47 24.13 8.19
C LYS A 588 10.06 23.67 9.58
N PHE A 589 10.65 22.58 10.00
CA PHE A 589 10.52 21.99 11.33
C PHE A 589 11.90 21.87 11.96
N GLU A 590 12.04 22.41 13.16
CA GLU A 590 13.17 22.15 14.06
C GLU A 590 12.63 21.47 15.31
N PHE A 591 13.12 20.27 15.62
CA PHE A 591 12.56 19.43 16.67
C PHE A 591 13.65 18.73 17.46
N ASP A 592 13.66 18.83 18.78
CA ASP A 592 14.70 18.21 19.63
C ASP A 592 14.17 17.05 20.50
N GLY A 593 12.89 16.70 20.36
CA GLY A 593 12.21 15.71 21.21
C GLY A 593 11.35 16.33 22.31
N ARG A 594 11.49 17.63 22.58
CA ARG A 594 10.78 18.39 23.63
C ARG A 594 10.13 19.65 23.08
N GLU A 595 10.82 20.35 22.19
CA GLU A 595 10.36 21.57 21.53
C GLU A 595 10.27 21.35 20.03
N LEU A 596 9.18 21.84 19.44
CA LEU A 596 8.95 21.86 18.01
C LEU A 596 8.75 23.30 17.55
N LEU A 597 9.67 23.80 16.72
CA LEU A 597 9.54 25.08 16.03
C LEU A 597 9.10 24.84 14.59
N ILE A 598 7.99 25.46 14.21
CA ILE A 598 7.45 25.45 12.85
C ILE A 598 7.60 26.84 12.26
N ILE A 599 8.22 26.92 11.07
CA ILE A 599 8.41 28.17 10.35
C ILE A 599 7.81 28.05 8.96
N ASP A 600 6.80 28.88 8.68
CA ASP A 600 6.20 29.01 7.36
C ASP A 600 6.63 30.35 6.74
N ASP A 601 7.33 30.29 5.61
CA ASP A 601 7.66 31.43 4.76
C ASP A 601 6.78 31.36 3.51
N ILE A 602 5.78 32.25 3.41
CA ILE A 602 4.76 32.28 2.35
C ILE A 602 4.84 33.61 1.59
N GLU A 603 4.89 33.53 0.26
CA GLU A 603 4.90 34.70 -0.62
C GLU A 603 3.82 34.58 -1.70
N SER A 604 3.08 35.68 -1.91
CA SER A 604 2.02 35.79 -2.91
C SER A 604 2.14 37.11 -3.70
N ASP A 605 1.60 37.13 -4.93
CA ASP A 605 1.60 38.34 -5.76
C ASP A 605 0.58 39.39 -5.29
N LYS A 606 -0.52 38.93 -4.68
CA LYS A 606 -1.58 39.78 -4.12
C LYS A 606 -1.66 39.58 -2.61
N PRO A 607 -2.03 40.60 -1.82
CA PRO A 607 -2.27 40.42 -0.40
C PRO A 607 -3.33 39.33 -0.17
N CYS A 608 -3.04 38.38 0.70
CA CYS A 608 -3.93 37.28 1.06
C CYS A 608 -3.91 37.07 2.58
N LYS A 609 -4.97 36.43 3.09
CA LYS A 609 -5.04 35.94 4.47
C LYS A 609 -4.62 34.49 4.53
N ILE A 610 -3.93 34.12 5.59
CA ILE A 610 -3.58 32.75 5.89
C ILE A 610 -4.42 32.27 7.08
N SER A 611 -5.08 31.13 6.88
CA SER A 611 -5.65 30.31 7.95
C SER A 611 -4.66 29.19 8.26
N TRP A 612 -4.05 29.21 9.44
CA TRP A 612 -3.12 28.18 9.90
C TRP A 612 -3.88 27.18 10.77
N LEU A 613 -3.93 25.92 10.31
CA LEU A 613 -4.80 24.89 10.86
C LEU A 613 -4.03 23.93 11.78
N LEU A 614 -4.67 23.56 12.88
CA LEU A 614 -4.17 22.57 13.83
C LEU A 614 -5.33 21.73 14.39
N HIS A 615 -5.14 20.42 14.51
CA HIS A 615 -6.18 19.52 15.00
C HIS A 615 -5.70 18.63 16.14
N THR A 616 -6.61 18.33 17.07
CA THR A 616 -6.35 17.56 18.30
C THR A 616 -7.50 16.62 18.63
N LEU A 617 -7.21 15.51 19.34
CA LEU A 617 -8.22 14.53 19.78
C LEU A 617 -8.92 14.93 21.10
N SER A 618 -8.42 15.95 21.78
CA SER A 618 -9.03 16.52 22.98
C SER A 618 -9.06 18.03 22.89
N ARG A 619 -10.03 18.64 23.58
CA ARG A 619 -10.27 20.07 23.49
C ARG A 619 -9.07 20.84 24.06
N PRO A 620 -8.38 21.67 23.27
CA PRO A 620 -7.35 22.53 23.80
C PRO A 620 -7.99 23.75 24.50
N ILE A 621 -7.23 24.38 25.39
CA ILE A 621 -7.65 25.55 26.16
C ILE A 621 -6.78 26.73 25.74
N LEU A 622 -7.43 27.83 25.34
CA LEU A 622 -6.76 29.12 25.15
C LEU A 622 -6.50 29.76 26.52
N THR A 623 -5.23 29.99 26.86
CA THR A 623 -4.83 30.61 28.12
C THR A 623 -4.96 32.13 28.05
N GLY A 624 -4.98 32.80 29.22
CA GLY A 624 -5.16 34.25 29.29
C GLY A 624 -4.05 35.08 28.64
N ASP A 625 -2.89 34.48 28.38
CA ASP A 625 -1.76 35.06 27.65
C ASP A 625 -1.74 34.70 26.15
N GLY A 626 -2.82 34.09 25.64
CA GLY A 626 -3.00 33.79 24.22
C GLY A 626 -2.36 32.48 23.74
N ARG A 627 -1.69 31.73 24.61
CA ARG A 627 -1.13 30.41 24.28
C ARG A 627 -2.22 29.34 24.23
N LEU A 628 -1.96 28.26 23.51
CA LEU A 628 -2.87 27.12 23.43
C LEU A 628 -2.30 25.95 24.23
N LYS A 629 -3.03 25.51 25.25
CA LYS A 629 -2.65 24.39 26.11
C LYS A 629 -3.47 23.15 25.78
N LEU A 630 -2.82 22.03 25.53
CA LEU A 630 -3.46 20.72 25.43
C LEU A 630 -3.07 19.84 26.63
N SER A 631 -4.03 19.07 27.14
CA SER A 631 -3.76 17.92 28.00
C SER A 631 -4.59 16.74 27.50
N HIS A 632 -3.92 15.63 27.21
CA HIS A 632 -4.53 14.44 26.64
C HIS A 632 -3.84 13.20 27.21
N LYS A 633 -4.60 12.33 27.89
CA LYS A 633 -4.12 11.05 28.46
C LYS A 633 -2.79 11.16 29.24
N GLY A 634 -2.63 12.23 30.03
CA GLY A 634 -1.43 12.47 30.85
C GLY A 634 -0.24 13.08 30.12
N GLN A 635 -0.34 13.29 28.81
CA GLN A 635 0.61 14.07 28.00
C GLN A 635 0.02 15.44 27.66
N GLY A 636 0.84 16.36 27.20
CA GLY A 636 0.35 17.67 26.77
C GLY A 636 1.40 18.50 26.04
N PHE A 637 0.96 19.64 25.55
CA PHE A 637 1.84 20.68 25.05
C PHE A 637 1.33 22.07 25.41
N LEU A 638 2.21 23.04 25.29
CA LEU A 638 1.92 24.46 25.28
C LEU A 638 2.40 25.05 23.94
N LEU A 639 1.48 25.64 23.18
CA LEU A 639 1.78 26.26 21.90
C LEU A 639 1.80 27.77 22.07
N THR A 640 2.94 28.36 21.72
CA THR A 640 3.13 29.80 21.61
C THR A 640 2.83 30.23 20.17
N PRO A 641 1.75 31.00 19.94
CA PRO A 641 1.33 31.40 18.61
C PRO A 641 2.30 32.40 17.98
N SER A 642 2.25 32.49 16.65
CA SER A 642 2.94 33.54 15.90
C SER A 642 2.38 34.92 16.24
N ASP A 643 3.24 35.94 16.25
CA ASP A 643 2.84 37.35 16.39
C ASP A 643 1.99 37.86 15.22
N ARG A 644 1.94 37.08 14.12
CA ARG A 644 1.12 37.35 12.93
C ARG A 644 -0.33 36.94 13.08
N PHE A 645 -0.69 36.15 14.09
CA PHE A 645 -2.05 35.70 14.29
C PHE A 645 -2.88 36.79 14.99
N ILE A 646 -3.97 37.19 14.35
CA ILE A 646 -4.90 38.22 14.86
C ILE A 646 -6.21 37.64 15.39
N SER A 647 -6.46 36.36 15.10
CA SER A 647 -7.64 35.63 15.55
C SER A 647 -7.32 34.16 15.78
N VAL A 648 -8.09 33.53 16.67
CA VAL A 648 -8.10 32.08 16.87
C VAL A 648 -9.55 31.62 17.03
N ASP A 649 -9.91 30.57 16.30
CA ASP A 649 -11.18 29.86 16.46
C ASP A 649 -10.92 28.41 16.89
N ILE A 650 -11.78 27.87 17.75
CA ILE A 650 -11.70 26.49 18.24
C ILE A 650 -13.10 25.88 18.18
N THR A 651 -13.27 24.86 17.34
CA THR A 651 -14.54 24.15 17.14
C THR A 651 -14.37 22.65 17.25
N ASP A 652 -15.45 21.94 17.57
CA ASP A 652 -15.55 20.47 17.52
C ASP A 652 -16.41 19.98 16.34
N GLN A 653 -16.76 20.88 15.42
CA GLN A 653 -17.58 20.59 14.26
C GLN A 653 -16.72 20.36 13.03
N PHE A 654 -16.93 19.23 12.37
CA PHE A 654 -16.47 19.01 11.00
C PHE A 654 -17.27 19.89 10.03
N ALA A 655 -16.70 20.27 8.89
CA ALA A 655 -17.48 20.97 7.86
C ALA A 655 -18.54 20.07 7.22
N VAL A 656 -18.33 18.75 7.24
CA VAL A 656 -19.29 17.72 6.82
C VAL A 656 -19.34 16.66 7.90
N ASP A 657 -20.52 16.35 8.42
CA ASP A 657 -20.68 15.30 9.44
C ASP A 657 -20.37 13.91 8.87
N VAL A 658 -19.84 13.01 9.72
CA VAL A 658 -19.46 11.65 9.30
C VAL A 658 -20.65 10.83 8.78
N ASN A 659 -21.86 11.12 9.27
CA ASN A 659 -23.09 10.44 8.85
C ASN A 659 -23.85 11.21 7.76
N ASP A 660 -23.32 12.31 7.23
CA ASP A 660 -24.01 13.05 6.17
C ASP A 660 -24.13 12.21 4.89
N GLY A 661 -25.38 11.97 4.47
CA GLY A 661 -25.72 11.07 3.37
C GLY A 661 -25.61 9.57 3.68
N VAL A 662 -25.44 9.20 4.96
CA VAL A 662 -25.44 7.81 5.45
C VAL A 662 -26.81 7.47 6.02
N ALA A 663 -27.34 6.29 5.70
CA ALA A 663 -28.64 5.86 6.22
C ALA A 663 -28.58 5.58 7.74
N ASP A 664 -29.65 5.93 8.46
CA ASP A 664 -29.72 5.87 9.93
C ASP A 664 -29.33 4.49 10.51
N ASN A 665 -29.73 3.40 9.83
CA ASN A 665 -29.49 2.03 10.26
C ASN A 665 -28.01 1.59 10.19
N VAL A 666 -27.16 2.39 9.55
CA VAL A 666 -25.71 2.15 9.40
C VAL A 666 -24.89 3.38 9.81
N SER A 667 -25.51 4.32 10.51
CA SER A 667 -24.84 5.48 11.11
C SER A 667 -23.94 5.05 12.27
N VAL A 668 -22.89 5.84 12.52
CA VAL A 668 -21.90 5.57 13.57
C VAL A 668 -21.81 6.76 14.52
N SER A 669 -21.52 6.48 15.80
CA SER A 669 -21.16 7.52 16.76
C SER A 669 -19.65 7.47 16.98
N LEU A 670 -18.97 8.57 16.71
CA LEU A 670 -17.52 8.64 16.80
C LEU A 670 -17.09 9.75 17.76
N PRO A 671 -15.94 9.61 18.46
CA PRO A 671 -15.45 10.63 19.36
C PRO A 671 -15.31 12.00 18.67
N LYS A 672 -15.51 13.07 19.44
CA LYS A 672 -15.26 14.42 18.92
C LYS A 672 -13.77 14.62 18.66
N GLN A 673 -13.48 15.40 17.63
CA GLN A 673 -12.15 15.95 17.37
C GLN A 673 -12.26 17.47 17.39
N TYR A 674 -11.14 18.16 17.53
CA TYR A 674 -11.11 19.61 17.70
C TYR A 674 -10.23 20.24 16.64
N HIS A 675 -10.69 21.38 16.12
CA HIS A 675 -10.08 22.09 15.01
C HIS A 675 -9.79 23.52 15.47
N VAL A 676 -8.52 23.89 15.41
CA VAL A 676 -8.01 25.21 15.74
C VAL A 676 -7.61 25.91 14.45
N ASN A 677 -8.10 27.14 14.27
CA ASN A 677 -7.80 27.96 13.11
C ASN A 677 -7.25 29.32 13.57
N TYR A 678 -5.97 29.57 13.29
CA TYR A 678 -5.35 30.87 13.49
C TYR A 678 -5.39 31.70 12.19
N GLY A 679 -5.93 32.91 12.26
CA GLY A 679 -6.03 33.81 11.11
C GLY A 679 -4.98 34.93 11.13
N THR A 680 -4.41 35.26 9.98
CA THR A 680 -3.55 36.45 9.80
C THR A 680 -4.32 37.65 9.26
N SER A 681 -3.73 38.84 9.36
CA SER A 681 -4.10 39.98 8.50
C SER A 681 -3.70 39.72 7.04
N GLU A 682 -4.19 40.52 6.10
CA GLU A 682 -3.75 40.45 4.70
C GLU A 682 -2.29 40.89 4.56
N SER A 683 -1.51 40.14 3.77
CA SER A 683 -0.13 40.49 3.39
C SER A 683 0.28 39.71 2.14
N CYS A 684 1.22 40.25 1.37
CA CYS A 684 1.90 39.51 0.29
C CYS A 684 3.02 38.59 0.82
N LYS A 685 3.45 38.81 2.07
CA LYS A 685 4.52 38.04 2.72
C LYS A 685 4.10 37.68 4.13
N HIS A 686 4.08 36.39 4.42
CA HIS A 686 3.86 35.88 5.76
C HIS A 686 5.08 35.12 6.21
N LYS A 687 5.55 35.44 7.42
CA LYS A 687 6.54 34.67 8.15
C LYS A 687 5.92 34.26 9.47
N ILE A 688 5.42 33.04 9.53
CA ILE A 688 4.70 32.51 10.68
C ILE A 688 5.68 31.64 11.46
N ARG A 689 5.79 31.88 12.77
CA ARG A 689 6.64 31.08 13.68
C ARG A 689 5.78 30.58 14.81
N VAL A 690 5.67 29.27 14.95
CA VAL A 690 4.91 28.60 16.02
C VAL A 690 5.87 27.72 16.81
N LEU A 691 5.91 27.92 18.13
CA LEU A 691 6.69 27.09 19.04
C LEU A 691 5.73 26.20 19.85
N ILE A 692 6.01 24.91 19.91
CA ILE A 692 5.26 23.93 20.69
C ILE A 692 6.22 23.28 21.69
N GLU A 693 5.94 23.46 22.98
CA GLU A 693 6.71 22.90 24.09
C GLU A 693 5.93 21.73 24.69
N LEU A 694 6.52 20.54 24.72
CA LEU A 694 5.90 19.35 25.31
C LEU A 694 5.95 19.43 26.84
N MET A 695 4.82 19.12 27.48
CA MET A 695 4.66 19.10 28.95
C MET A 695 4.79 17.70 29.55
#